data_AF-A0A150PJI8-F1
#
_entry.id   AF-A0A150PJI8-F1
#
_cell.length_a   1.000
_cell.length_b   1.000
_cell.length_c   1.000
_cell.angle_alpha   90.00
_cell.angle_beta   90.00
_cell.angle_gamma   90.00
#
_symmetry.space_group_name_H-M   'P 1'
#
loop_
_entity.id
_entity.type
_entity.pdbx_description
1 polymer ?
#
loop_
_entity_poly.entity_id
_entity_poly.type
_entity_poly.pdbx_seq_one_letter_code
_entity_poly.pdbx_strand_id
1 'polypeptide(L)'
;MSGSGKPTYVLGTGLSHDGSACLLKDGRIAVAIEKERITRRKHDGGNDDEAIRYCLAAEGISLDEVELVVQNANFSMFERGNEHFQGQRLVARHPRIVTLSHHLAHAYSAIGTAPFDEAAVLVIDGCGNAWDESLDRAVARSLAGPHDRELDHLHFEKDSYYGFESGKLTPVAKDYSPWGYRLRNYPMCPPTTKHSIGGLYQAASVYCLGGVDDSGKLMGLAPYGRPGVYRDDIFELRDGRVFVNYDWMARFDRPYRGQDDFKSNFQYYADIAFWVQREVERALLHVVDHRYELYPSKNLAYAGGVALNAVANRRILLESKFQDLYIQPAAGDNGLAIGCAYYGWMSVLGRERRRHDGSSSFGRVYSTTQVAESLGERAEVLEFAEAADVVEETAALLAEGKTVGWFQGRSEFGPRALGHRSILADPRRPGVRDHVNARVKSREDFRPFAPAVVEEDAARYFDCDYASPYMILVAPVRQAWASGIENVVHVDGSCRIQTVTPDSDPVFHALLRSFERRTGLPVLLNTSFNRRGMPIVETPAQAISFFLECELDLLVIDAFVVRKRALPAREPMDVTRCLRRLEEAMRAHRGAMGAQGGLCELRIKGTSVWTLDLGPDNPPISAGGSARSDAVLEMTDVDFCRLVESPAELTAQLVEEKRLELRGSMTHAATLLWILRQR
;
A
#
# COMPACT_ATOMS: atom_id res chain seq x y z
N MET A 1 15.28 7.91 -41.75
CA MET A 1 13.95 7.91 -42.40
C MET A 1 12.92 7.57 -41.35
N SER A 2 12.32 8.57 -40.73
CA SER A 2 11.35 8.42 -39.63
C SER A 2 9.93 8.38 -40.21
N GLY A 3 9.34 7.20 -40.31
CA GLY A 3 7.91 7.07 -40.60
C GLY A 3 7.11 7.57 -39.41
N SER A 4 6.48 8.74 -39.53
CA SER A 4 5.56 9.30 -38.55
C SER A 4 4.22 8.55 -38.59
N GLY A 5 4.23 7.28 -38.14
CA GLY A 5 2.99 6.54 -37.89
C GLY A 5 2.28 7.09 -36.65
N LYS A 6 0.94 6.98 -36.62
CA LYS A 6 0.16 7.24 -35.39
C LYS A 6 0.65 6.28 -34.29
N PRO A 7 0.88 6.74 -33.04
CA PRO A 7 1.29 5.85 -31.95
C PRO A 7 0.28 4.73 -31.74
N THR A 8 0.76 3.53 -31.40
CA THR A 8 -0.11 2.44 -30.96
C THR A 8 -0.22 2.45 -29.44
N TYR A 9 -1.46 2.48 -28.97
CA TYR A 9 -1.79 2.38 -27.56
C TYR A 9 -2.41 1.02 -27.21
N VAL A 10 -1.93 0.40 -26.13
CA VAL A 10 -2.54 -0.79 -25.53
C VAL A 10 -2.85 -0.48 -24.08
N LEU A 11 -4.12 -0.60 -23.70
CA LEU A 11 -4.59 -0.39 -22.33
C LEU A 11 -4.74 -1.73 -21.62
N GLY A 12 -3.93 -1.96 -20.60
CA GLY A 12 -4.09 -3.05 -19.65
C GLY A 12 -4.89 -2.61 -18.42
N THR A 13 -5.76 -3.47 -17.93
CA THR A 13 -6.64 -3.19 -16.79
C THR A 13 -6.64 -4.34 -15.79
N GLY A 14 -6.44 -4.02 -14.51
CA GLY A 14 -6.36 -4.98 -13.41
C GLY A 14 -7.63 -4.94 -12.57
N LEU A 15 -8.55 -5.86 -12.85
CA LEU A 15 -9.79 -6.03 -12.10
C LEU A 15 -9.59 -7.03 -10.97
N SER A 16 -9.25 -6.50 -9.81
CA SER A 16 -8.96 -7.28 -8.61
C SER A 16 -9.40 -6.50 -7.37
N HIS A 17 -8.96 -6.94 -6.19
CA HIS A 17 -9.06 -6.15 -4.97
C HIS A 17 -8.04 -4.99 -4.92
N ASP A 18 -7.06 -4.96 -5.83
CA ASP A 18 -6.07 -3.89 -6.00
C ASP A 18 -6.18 -3.32 -7.43
N GLY A 19 -7.21 -2.50 -7.66
CA GLY A 19 -7.57 -2.00 -8.99
C GLY A 19 -6.44 -1.15 -9.60
N SER A 20 -6.17 -1.33 -10.89
CA SER A 20 -5.10 -0.59 -11.58
C SER A 20 -5.31 -0.48 -13.09
N ALA A 21 -4.62 0.48 -13.72
CA ALA A 21 -4.56 0.63 -15.17
C ALA A 21 -3.14 0.92 -15.64
N CYS A 22 -2.79 0.44 -16.83
CA CYS A 22 -1.51 0.65 -17.48
C CYS A 22 -1.72 0.91 -18.97
N LEU A 23 -1.21 2.03 -19.46
CA LEU A 23 -1.25 2.41 -20.88
C LEU A 23 0.15 2.28 -21.47
N LEU A 24 0.30 1.36 -22.44
CA LEU A 24 1.50 1.29 -23.27
C LEU A 24 1.36 2.23 -24.47
N LYS A 25 2.46 2.86 -24.86
CA LYS A 25 2.64 3.62 -26.10
C LYS A 25 3.86 3.07 -26.82
N ASP A 26 3.65 2.51 -28.00
CA ASP A 26 4.71 1.93 -28.84
C ASP A 26 5.62 0.92 -28.08
N GLY A 27 5.01 0.14 -27.19
CA GLY A 27 5.66 -0.93 -26.42
C GLY A 27 6.34 -0.48 -25.13
N ARG A 28 6.24 0.80 -24.75
CA ARG A 28 6.73 1.34 -23.47
C ARG A 28 5.57 1.78 -22.58
N ILE A 29 5.72 1.66 -21.26
CA ILE A 29 4.74 2.20 -20.31
C ILE A 29 4.73 3.73 -20.44
N ALA A 30 3.60 4.25 -20.92
CA ALA A 30 3.39 5.69 -21.03
C ALA A 30 2.91 6.25 -19.70
N VAL A 31 1.93 5.59 -19.06
CA VAL A 31 1.36 5.91 -17.75
C VAL A 31 0.79 4.64 -17.12
N ALA A 32 0.97 4.45 -15.82
CA ALA A 32 0.27 3.43 -15.04
C ALA A 32 -0.03 3.95 -13.63
N ILE A 33 -1.16 3.55 -13.06
CA ILE A 33 -1.58 3.99 -11.72
C ILE A 33 -2.43 2.94 -11.00
N GLU A 34 -2.24 2.84 -9.69
CA GLU A 34 -3.12 2.08 -8.79
C GLU A 34 -4.33 2.96 -8.40
N LYS A 35 -5.54 2.41 -8.48
CA LYS A 35 -6.79 3.13 -8.20
C LYS A 35 -6.79 3.73 -6.78
N GLU A 36 -6.22 3.03 -5.80
CA GLU A 36 -6.12 3.52 -4.42
C GLU A 36 -5.42 4.88 -4.31
N ARG A 37 -4.44 5.16 -5.19
CA ARG A 37 -3.70 6.43 -5.22
C ARG A 37 -4.64 7.60 -5.57
N ILE A 38 -5.67 7.34 -6.36
CA ILE A 38 -6.65 8.32 -6.82
C ILE A 38 -7.80 8.45 -5.80
N THR A 39 -8.42 7.33 -5.45
CA THR A 39 -9.64 7.32 -4.61
C THR A 39 -9.36 7.51 -3.13
N ARG A 40 -8.09 7.38 -2.72
CA ARG A 40 -7.61 7.48 -1.33
C ARG A 40 -8.13 6.39 -0.41
N ARG A 41 -8.71 5.33 -0.99
CA ARG A 41 -9.15 4.11 -0.30
C ARG A 41 -8.09 3.05 -0.53
N LYS A 42 -7.48 2.55 0.55
CA LYS A 42 -6.42 1.54 0.45
C LYS A 42 -7.01 0.21 -0.02
N HIS A 43 -6.34 -0.47 -0.95
CA HIS A 43 -6.83 -1.67 -1.61
C HIS A 43 -8.19 -1.44 -2.30
N ASP A 44 -8.33 -0.30 -2.97
CA ASP A 44 -9.53 -0.02 -3.76
C ASP A 44 -9.48 -0.80 -5.08
N GLY A 45 -10.21 -1.91 -5.07
CA GLY A 45 -10.42 -2.77 -6.22
C GLY A 45 -11.69 -2.44 -7.01
N GLY A 46 -12.20 -3.45 -7.71
CA GLY A 46 -13.44 -3.36 -8.44
C GLY A 46 -13.34 -2.54 -9.72
N ASN A 47 -14.37 -1.76 -10.03
CA ASN A 47 -14.41 -0.90 -11.21
C ASN A 47 -13.18 0.03 -11.26
N ASP A 48 -12.44 -0.01 -12.37
CA ASP A 48 -11.14 0.62 -12.58
C ASP A 48 -11.20 1.86 -13.47
N ASP A 49 -12.40 2.39 -13.69
CA ASP A 49 -12.68 3.58 -14.47
C ASP A 49 -11.82 4.80 -14.08
N GLU A 50 -11.63 5.06 -12.77
CA GLU A 50 -10.81 6.17 -12.30
C GLU A 50 -9.35 6.03 -12.75
N ALA A 51 -8.79 4.82 -12.66
CA ALA A 51 -7.43 4.54 -13.10
C ALA A 51 -7.30 4.64 -14.63
N ILE A 52 -8.28 4.16 -15.38
CA ILE A 52 -8.30 4.27 -16.84
C ILE A 52 -8.38 5.74 -17.27
N ARG A 53 -9.31 6.52 -16.70
CA ARG A 53 -9.43 7.96 -17.00
C ARG A 53 -8.16 8.72 -16.67
N TYR A 54 -7.49 8.37 -15.58
CA TYR A 54 -6.20 8.95 -15.23
C TYR A 54 -5.15 8.71 -16.31
N CYS A 55 -4.99 7.47 -16.78
CA CYS A 55 -4.01 7.13 -17.82
C CYS A 55 -4.32 7.83 -19.16
N LEU A 56 -5.58 7.84 -19.59
CA LEU A 56 -6.00 8.52 -20.81
C LEU A 56 -5.79 10.04 -20.73
N ALA A 57 -6.16 10.66 -19.61
CA ALA A 57 -5.99 12.10 -19.39
C ALA A 57 -4.51 12.51 -19.34
N ALA A 58 -3.65 11.67 -18.76
CA ALA A 58 -2.22 11.93 -18.67
C ALA A 58 -1.52 11.89 -20.05
N GLU A 59 -1.99 11.06 -20.99
CA GLU A 59 -1.52 11.09 -22.39
C GLU A 59 -2.33 12.05 -23.31
N GLY A 60 -3.41 12.65 -22.80
CA GLY A 60 -4.25 13.57 -23.57
C GLY A 60 -5.02 12.88 -24.71
N ILE A 61 -5.35 11.59 -24.56
CA ILE A 61 -6.07 10.80 -25.58
C ILE A 61 -7.45 10.35 -25.10
N SER A 62 -8.29 9.98 -26.04
CA SER A 62 -9.57 9.31 -25.77
C SER A 62 -9.45 7.78 -25.84
N LEU A 63 -10.46 7.07 -25.32
CA LEU A 63 -10.52 5.61 -25.42
C LEU A 63 -10.57 5.12 -26.88
N ASP A 64 -11.12 5.90 -27.81
CA ASP A 64 -11.21 5.54 -29.24
C ASP A 64 -9.84 5.53 -29.95
N GLU A 65 -8.80 6.08 -29.32
CA GLU A 65 -7.43 6.05 -29.82
C GLU A 65 -6.62 4.86 -29.30
N VAL A 66 -7.20 4.08 -28.39
CA VAL A 66 -6.62 2.82 -27.91
C VAL A 66 -6.82 1.75 -28.97
N GLU A 67 -5.75 1.05 -29.36
CA GLU A 67 -5.82 0.02 -30.41
C GLU A 67 -6.41 -1.30 -29.85
N LEU A 68 -6.11 -1.59 -28.58
CA LEU A 68 -6.48 -2.81 -27.89
C LEU A 68 -6.63 -2.56 -26.38
N VAL A 69 -7.70 -3.07 -25.80
CA VAL A 69 -7.86 -3.20 -24.35
C VAL A 69 -7.62 -4.65 -23.95
N VAL A 70 -6.81 -4.87 -22.93
CA VAL A 70 -6.65 -6.17 -22.28
C VAL A 70 -7.05 -6.05 -20.83
N GLN A 71 -7.91 -6.95 -20.38
CA GLN A 71 -8.37 -7.01 -19.00
C GLN A 71 -7.96 -8.33 -18.36
N ASN A 72 -7.63 -8.29 -17.08
CA ASN A 72 -7.59 -9.50 -16.29
C ASN A 72 -9.01 -9.82 -15.78
N ALA A 73 -9.33 -11.11 -15.67
CA ALA A 73 -10.50 -11.58 -14.95
C ALA A 73 -10.10 -12.75 -14.03
N ASN A 74 -10.51 -12.67 -12.77
CA ASN A 74 -10.35 -13.74 -11.79
C ASN A 74 -11.74 -14.27 -11.41
N PHE A 75 -11.85 -15.59 -11.23
CA PHE A 75 -13.07 -16.34 -10.88
C PHE A 75 -14.24 -16.23 -11.89
N SER A 76 -14.71 -17.36 -12.41
CA SER A 76 -15.86 -17.40 -13.33
C SER A 76 -15.62 -16.57 -14.60
N MET A 77 -14.37 -16.50 -15.08
CA MET A 77 -13.95 -15.74 -16.27
C MET A 77 -14.90 -15.95 -17.46
N PHE A 78 -15.37 -17.19 -17.67
CA PHE A 78 -16.23 -17.53 -18.81
C PHE A 78 -17.71 -17.43 -18.50
N GLU A 79 -18.13 -17.70 -17.26
CA GLU A 79 -19.55 -17.74 -16.88
C GLU A 79 -20.10 -16.37 -16.48
N ARG A 80 -19.30 -15.57 -15.77
CA ARG A 80 -19.71 -14.27 -15.19
C ARG A 80 -18.81 -13.12 -15.64
N GLY A 81 -17.71 -13.42 -16.33
CA GLY A 81 -16.71 -12.42 -16.68
C GLY A 81 -16.32 -11.57 -15.46
N ASN A 82 -16.47 -10.26 -15.59
CA ASN A 82 -16.10 -9.29 -14.57
C ASN A 82 -17.28 -8.76 -13.73
N GLU A 83 -18.44 -9.43 -13.78
CA GLU A 83 -19.66 -9.00 -13.07
C GLU A 83 -19.48 -8.90 -11.55
N HIS A 84 -18.52 -9.64 -10.98
CA HIS A 84 -18.19 -9.60 -9.54
C HIS A 84 -17.82 -8.19 -9.05
N PHE A 85 -17.30 -7.35 -9.93
CA PHE A 85 -16.75 -6.04 -9.59
C PHE A 85 -17.75 -4.87 -9.77
N GLN A 86 -19.00 -5.17 -10.15
CA GLN A 86 -20.19 -4.30 -10.24
C GLN A 86 -20.06 -2.99 -11.06
N GLY A 87 -21.09 -2.70 -11.87
CA GLY A 87 -21.22 -1.45 -12.66
C GLY A 87 -20.73 -1.55 -14.11
N GLN A 88 -21.21 -0.64 -14.96
CA GLN A 88 -20.74 -0.57 -16.35
C GLN A 88 -19.33 0.02 -16.39
N ARG A 89 -18.37 -0.72 -16.95
CA ARG A 89 -17.00 -0.25 -17.15
C ARG A 89 -16.89 0.65 -18.37
N LEU A 90 -15.99 1.63 -18.30
CA LEU A 90 -15.65 2.56 -19.37
C LEU A 90 -15.21 1.82 -20.64
N VAL A 91 -14.42 0.76 -20.48
CA VAL A 91 -13.90 -0.04 -21.60
C VAL A 91 -14.94 -0.97 -22.22
N ALA A 92 -16.11 -1.16 -21.62
CA ALA A 92 -17.11 -2.13 -22.10
C ALA A 92 -17.63 -1.83 -23.51
N ARG A 93 -17.48 -0.60 -24.00
CA ARG A 93 -17.87 -0.18 -25.35
C ARG A 93 -16.72 -0.27 -26.37
N HIS A 94 -15.51 -0.62 -25.93
CA HIS A 94 -14.36 -0.70 -26.81
C HIS A 94 -14.50 -1.89 -27.79
N PRO A 95 -14.24 -1.71 -29.08
CA PRO A 95 -14.51 -2.75 -30.09
C PRO A 95 -13.55 -3.95 -30.02
N ARG A 96 -12.40 -3.81 -29.34
CA ARG A 96 -11.37 -4.86 -29.21
C ARG A 96 -10.95 -5.02 -27.75
N ILE A 97 -11.51 -6.01 -27.08
CA ILE A 97 -11.19 -6.36 -25.69
C ILE A 97 -10.74 -7.82 -25.65
N VAL A 98 -9.64 -8.08 -24.95
CA VAL A 98 -9.14 -9.44 -24.69
C VAL A 98 -9.06 -9.66 -23.18
N THR A 99 -9.49 -10.83 -22.72
CA THR A 99 -9.42 -11.22 -21.31
C THR A 99 -8.24 -12.18 -21.08
N LEU A 100 -7.50 -11.97 -19.99
CA LEU A 100 -6.28 -12.72 -19.64
C LEU A 100 -6.42 -13.40 -18.27
N SER A 101 -5.87 -14.61 -18.12
CA SER A 101 -5.80 -15.33 -16.84
C SER A 101 -4.86 -14.66 -15.84
N HIS A 102 -5.15 -14.81 -14.56
CA HIS A 102 -4.51 -14.17 -13.40
C HIS A 102 -3.01 -14.42 -13.34
N HIS A 103 -2.58 -15.69 -13.27
CA HIS A 103 -1.15 -15.99 -13.23
C HIS A 103 -0.43 -15.63 -14.54
N LEU A 104 -1.13 -15.69 -15.68
CA LEU A 104 -0.53 -15.27 -16.95
C LEU A 104 -0.32 -13.75 -16.99
N ALA A 105 -1.26 -12.97 -16.46
CA ALA A 105 -1.10 -11.53 -16.27
C ALA A 105 0.09 -11.22 -15.34
N HIS A 106 0.22 -11.91 -14.20
CA HIS A 106 1.41 -11.79 -13.34
C HIS A 106 2.71 -12.12 -14.08
N ALA A 107 2.73 -13.19 -14.87
CA ALA A 107 3.92 -13.58 -15.59
C ALA A 107 4.31 -12.53 -16.67
N TYR A 108 3.33 -11.98 -17.39
CA TYR A 108 3.56 -10.87 -18.32
C TYR A 108 3.96 -9.57 -17.62
N SER A 109 3.47 -9.30 -16.40
CA SER A 109 3.88 -8.11 -15.66
C SER A 109 5.36 -8.21 -15.30
N ALA A 110 5.80 -9.36 -14.80
CA ALA A 110 7.19 -9.64 -14.48
C ALA A 110 8.09 -9.54 -15.71
N ILE A 111 7.81 -10.30 -16.78
CA ILE A 111 8.71 -10.32 -17.94
C ILE A 111 8.61 -9.07 -18.80
N GLY A 112 7.47 -8.37 -18.80
CA GLY A 112 7.32 -7.10 -19.52
C GLY A 112 8.25 -6.01 -18.99
N THR A 113 8.57 -6.08 -17.69
CA THR A 113 9.37 -5.07 -16.97
C THR A 113 10.77 -5.57 -16.57
N ALA A 114 11.03 -6.89 -16.63
CA ALA A 114 12.33 -7.47 -16.35
C ALA A 114 13.40 -7.06 -17.40
N PRO A 115 14.66 -6.89 -16.99
CA PRO A 115 15.76 -6.54 -17.89
C PRO A 115 16.27 -7.70 -18.77
N PHE A 116 15.68 -8.90 -18.62
CA PHE A 116 16.16 -10.14 -19.24
C PHE A 116 15.48 -10.43 -20.57
N ASP A 117 16.24 -10.80 -21.61
CA ASP A 117 15.66 -11.30 -22.88
C ASP A 117 15.34 -12.79 -22.85
N GLU A 118 15.98 -13.52 -21.95
CA GLU A 118 15.74 -14.93 -21.66
C GLU A 118 15.64 -15.11 -20.15
N ALA A 119 14.57 -15.75 -19.66
CA ALA A 119 14.38 -15.96 -18.23
C ALA A 119 13.39 -17.08 -17.95
N ALA A 120 13.54 -17.70 -16.79
CA ALA A 120 12.42 -18.34 -16.14
C ALA A 120 11.48 -17.27 -15.55
N VAL A 121 10.18 -17.52 -15.53
CA VAL A 121 9.20 -16.67 -14.84
C VAL A 121 8.40 -17.51 -13.86
N LEU A 122 8.40 -17.10 -12.59
CA LEU A 122 7.66 -17.75 -11.52
C LEU A 122 6.56 -16.82 -11.00
N VAL A 123 5.39 -17.38 -10.75
CA VAL A 123 4.26 -16.70 -10.10
C VAL A 123 3.83 -17.53 -8.91
N ILE A 124 3.85 -16.95 -7.71
CA ILE A 124 3.30 -17.57 -6.49
C ILE A 124 2.36 -16.58 -5.83
N ASP A 125 1.08 -16.94 -5.73
CA ASP A 125 0.03 -16.04 -5.29
C ASP A 125 -0.93 -16.67 -4.27
N GLY A 126 -1.82 -15.85 -3.70
CA GLY A 126 -2.91 -16.32 -2.86
C GLY A 126 -3.82 -17.30 -3.61
N CYS A 127 -4.16 -16.98 -4.86
CA CYS A 127 -4.98 -17.79 -5.75
C CYS A 127 -4.97 -17.22 -7.17
N GLY A 128 -4.80 -18.05 -8.19
CA GLY A 128 -5.07 -17.70 -9.58
C GLY A 128 -6.44 -18.19 -10.07
N ASN A 129 -6.56 -18.49 -11.37
CA ASN A 129 -7.83 -18.97 -11.93
C ASN A 129 -8.14 -20.42 -11.52
N ALA A 130 -9.41 -20.79 -11.63
CA ALA A 130 -9.82 -22.18 -11.58
C ALA A 130 -9.19 -22.98 -12.72
N TRP A 131 -9.08 -24.29 -12.52
CA TRP A 131 -8.42 -25.21 -13.43
C TRP A 131 -9.07 -25.18 -14.80
N ASP A 132 -10.38 -25.11 -14.92
CA ASP A 132 -11.13 -24.98 -16.17
C ASP A 132 -10.99 -23.64 -16.87
N GLU A 133 -10.59 -22.59 -16.14
CA GLU A 133 -10.53 -21.21 -16.63
C GLU A 133 -9.12 -20.72 -16.98
N SER A 134 -8.10 -21.50 -16.63
CA SER A 134 -6.71 -21.16 -16.93
C SER A 134 -6.41 -21.32 -18.43
N LEU A 135 -6.29 -20.19 -19.15
CA LEU A 135 -6.16 -20.13 -20.62
C LEU A 135 -4.97 -20.93 -21.18
N ASP A 136 -3.87 -20.97 -20.44
CA ASP A 136 -2.59 -21.51 -20.86
C ASP A 136 -2.28 -22.89 -20.23
N ARG A 137 -3.25 -23.50 -19.54
CA ARG A 137 -3.08 -24.81 -18.88
C ARG A 137 -2.79 -25.96 -19.84
N ALA A 138 -3.39 -25.94 -21.03
CA ALA A 138 -3.36 -27.07 -21.95
C ALA A 138 -1.94 -27.35 -22.49
N VAL A 139 -1.06 -26.35 -22.41
CA VAL A 139 0.34 -26.43 -22.86
C VAL A 139 1.29 -26.71 -21.69
N ALA A 140 0.91 -26.34 -20.47
CA ALA A 140 1.73 -26.53 -19.28
C ALA A 140 1.72 -27.99 -18.78
N ARG A 141 2.83 -28.42 -18.18
CA ARG A 141 2.84 -29.61 -17.33
C ARG A 141 2.04 -29.33 -16.07
N SER A 142 0.93 -30.03 -15.89
CA SER A 142 0.25 -30.03 -14.59
C SER A 142 1.03 -30.86 -13.58
N LEU A 143 1.37 -30.26 -12.43
CA LEU A 143 1.98 -30.96 -11.30
C LEU A 143 0.93 -31.68 -10.45
N ALA A 144 -0.31 -31.17 -10.45
CA ALA A 144 -1.51 -31.91 -10.14
C ALA A 144 -2.74 -31.19 -10.70
N GLY A 145 -3.71 -32.01 -11.09
CA GLY A 145 -5.05 -31.57 -11.42
C GLY A 145 -6.08 -32.36 -10.61
N PRO A 146 -7.35 -31.95 -10.70
CA PRO A 146 -8.45 -32.79 -10.24
C PRO A 146 -8.39 -34.17 -10.91
N HIS A 147 -8.69 -35.22 -10.14
CA HIS A 147 -8.84 -36.58 -10.68
C HIS A 147 -10.21 -36.79 -11.36
N ASP A 148 -11.14 -35.87 -11.11
CA ASP A 148 -12.52 -35.90 -11.59
C ASP A 148 -12.84 -34.58 -12.29
N ARG A 149 -13.29 -34.67 -13.55
CA ARG A 149 -13.66 -33.51 -14.37
C ARG A 149 -14.79 -32.69 -13.75
N GLU A 150 -15.64 -33.30 -12.95
CA GLU A 150 -16.71 -32.58 -12.23
C GLU A 150 -16.15 -31.62 -11.17
N LEU A 151 -14.88 -31.78 -10.75
CA LEU A 151 -14.23 -30.96 -9.72
C LEU A 151 -13.22 -29.94 -10.28
N ASP A 152 -13.15 -29.79 -11.61
CA ASP A 152 -12.27 -28.84 -12.28
C ASP A 152 -12.44 -27.41 -11.74
N HIS A 153 -13.67 -26.93 -11.66
CA HIS A 153 -14.02 -25.60 -11.16
C HIS A 153 -13.69 -25.36 -9.67
N LEU A 154 -13.27 -26.40 -8.93
CA LEU A 154 -12.91 -26.32 -7.51
C LEU A 154 -11.40 -26.36 -7.26
N HIS A 155 -10.57 -26.41 -8.30
CA HIS A 155 -9.11 -26.41 -8.17
C HIS A 155 -8.53 -25.12 -8.75
N PHE A 156 -7.71 -24.42 -7.99
CA PHE A 156 -7.22 -23.09 -8.36
C PHE A 156 -5.70 -23.05 -8.36
N GLU A 157 -5.13 -22.25 -9.26
CA GLU A 157 -3.68 -22.07 -9.36
C GLU A 157 -3.11 -21.57 -8.02
N LYS A 158 -2.05 -22.22 -7.54
CA LYS A 158 -1.25 -21.75 -6.40
C LYS A 158 0.11 -21.20 -6.83
N ASP A 159 0.71 -21.82 -7.85
CA ASP A 159 1.90 -21.33 -8.52
C ASP A 159 1.93 -21.72 -9.99
N SER A 160 2.53 -20.86 -10.82
CA SER A 160 2.69 -21.06 -12.25
C SER A 160 4.11 -20.69 -12.68
N TYR A 161 4.67 -21.46 -13.60
CA TYR A 161 6.06 -21.37 -14.02
C TYR A 161 6.19 -21.42 -15.54
N TYR A 162 7.04 -20.56 -16.08
CA TYR A 162 7.16 -20.29 -17.51
C TYR A 162 8.63 -20.18 -17.93
N GLY A 163 8.90 -20.46 -19.19
CA GLY A 163 10.12 -20.08 -19.89
C GLY A 163 9.85 -18.90 -20.80
N PHE A 164 10.75 -17.92 -20.82
CA PHE A 164 10.73 -16.80 -21.76
C PHE A 164 11.99 -16.82 -22.60
N GLU A 165 11.81 -16.92 -23.92
CA GLU A 165 12.90 -16.92 -24.89
C GLU A 165 12.38 -16.39 -26.23
N SER A 166 13.22 -15.68 -26.98
CA SER A 166 12.87 -15.16 -28.31
C SER A 166 11.56 -14.36 -28.34
N GLY A 167 11.29 -13.58 -27.28
CA GLY A 167 10.09 -12.75 -27.17
C GLY A 167 8.80 -13.50 -26.84
N LYS A 168 8.86 -14.81 -26.57
CA LYS A 168 7.69 -15.66 -26.31
C LYS A 168 7.71 -16.22 -24.90
N LEU A 169 6.62 -16.04 -24.17
CA LEU A 169 6.39 -16.67 -22.88
C LEU A 169 5.67 -18.01 -23.07
N THR A 170 6.27 -19.10 -22.59
CA THR A 170 5.76 -20.47 -22.75
C THR A 170 5.51 -21.10 -21.37
N PRO A 171 4.30 -21.60 -21.09
CA PRO A 171 4.01 -22.31 -19.84
C PRO A 171 4.86 -23.58 -19.72
N VAL A 172 5.53 -23.75 -18.58
CA VAL A 172 6.34 -24.94 -18.27
C VAL A 172 5.59 -25.83 -17.29
N ALA A 173 5.17 -25.28 -16.16
CA ALA A 173 4.46 -26.03 -15.13
C ALA A 173 3.44 -25.16 -14.39
N LYS A 174 2.35 -25.79 -13.95
CA LYS A 174 1.35 -25.16 -13.07
C LYS A 174 0.98 -26.12 -11.96
N ASP A 175 0.76 -25.58 -10.78
CA ASP A 175 0.30 -26.33 -9.63
C ASP A 175 -1.02 -25.75 -9.11
N TYR A 176 -1.94 -26.66 -8.78
CA TYR A 176 -3.29 -26.32 -8.37
C TYR A 176 -3.59 -26.91 -6.99
N SER A 177 -4.47 -26.22 -6.29
CA SER A 177 -4.99 -26.65 -4.99
C SER A 177 -6.51 -26.59 -5.00
N PRO A 178 -7.19 -27.55 -4.37
CA PRO A 178 -8.62 -27.42 -4.10
C PRO A 178 -8.93 -26.10 -3.37
N TRP A 179 -10.08 -25.52 -3.66
CA TRP A 179 -10.63 -24.38 -2.94
C TRP A 179 -10.96 -24.77 -1.50
N GLY A 180 -10.57 -23.94 -0.55
CA GLY A 180 -10.68 -24.23 0.88
C GLY A 180 -11.97 -23.66 1.47
N TYR A 181 -13.14 -24.24 1.19
CA TYR A 181 -14.38 -23.86 1.89
C TYR A 181 -14.28 -24.24 3.37
N ARG A 182 -14.09 -23.26 4.27
CA ARG A 182 -14.16 -23.34 5.75
C ARG A 182 -13.87 -24.74 6.29
N LEU A 183 -12.74 -25.31 5.87
CA LEU A 183 -12.31 -26.64 6.30
C LEU A 183 -11.88 -26.49 7.75
N ARG A 184 -12.88 -26.57 8.63
CA ARG A 184 -12.85 -26.40 10.09
C ARG A 184 -12.78 -24.93 10.53
N ASN A 185 -13.54 -24.57 11.57
CA ASN A 185 -13.62 -23.22 12.17
C ASN A 185 -12.31 -22.87 12.92
N TYR A 186 -11.17 -22.99 12.25
CA TYR A 186 -9.88 -22.68 12.85
C TYR A 186 -9.70 -21.17 12.96
N PRO A 187 -9.16 -20.68 14.10
CA PRO A 187 -8.86 -19.26 14.26
C PRO A 187 -7.86 -18.73 13.22
N MET A 188 -6.91 -19.57 12.78
CA MET A 188 -5.98 -19.28 11.70
C MET A 188 -6.37 -20.13 10.49
N CYS A 189 -7.16 -19.60 9.56
CA CYS A 189 -7.65 -20.32 8.39
C CYS A 189 -7.23 -19.62 7.08
N PRO A 190 -6.56 -20.32 6.15
CA PRO A 190 -6.32 -19.81 4.80
C PRO A 190 -7.64 -19.41 4.12
N PRO A 191 -7.74 -18.24 3.48
CA PRO A 191 -9.00 -17.71 2.98
C PRO A 191 -9.35 -18.16 1.55
N THR A 192 -8.38 -18.65 0.78
CA THR A 192 -8.55 -18.99 -0.65
C THR A 192 -8.47 -20.50 -0.88
N THR A 193 -7.29 -21.01 -1.23
CA THR A 193 -7.05 -22.42 -1.55
C THR A 193 -6.46 -23.14 -0.35
N LYS A 194 -6.64 -24.47 -0.35
CA LYS A 194 -6.18 -25.34 0.74
C LYS A 194 -4.65 -25.32 0.95
N HIS A 195 -3.88 -25.06 -0.10
CA HIS A 195 -2.43 -25.23 -0.05
C HIS A 195 -1.63 -24.02 -0.56
N SER A 196 -2.25 -22.84 -0.64
CA SER A 196 -1.54 -21.60 -0.98
C SER A 196 -0.59 -21.18 0.15
N ILE A 197 0.67 -20.91 -0.22
CA ILE A 197 1.66 -20.27 0.67
C ILE A 197 1.17 -18.86 1.05
N GLY A 198 0.67 -18.08 0.08
CA GLY A 198 0.15 -16.74 0.30
C GLY A 198 -1.09 -16.75 1.19
N GLY A 199 -2.03 -17.67 0.95
CA GLY A 199 -3.23 -17.83 1.77
C GLY A 199 -2.92 -18.19 3.22
N LEU A 200 -1.93 -19.06 3.46
CA LEU A 200 -1.45 -19.35 4.81
C LEU A 200 -0.84 -18.12 5.47
N TYR A 201 0.07 -17.42 4.79
CA TYR A 201 0.74 -16.26 5.36
C TYR A 201 -0.25 -15.15 5.71
N GLN A 202 -1.28 -14.97 4.87
CA GLN A 202 -2.41 -14.07 5.15
C GLN A 202 -3.21 -14.53 6.37
N ALA A 203 -3.49 -15.82 6.53
CA ALA A 203 -4.18 -16.34 7.71
C ALA A 203 -3.41 -16.05 9.00
N ALA A 204 -2.08 -16.22 8.99
CA ALA A 204 -1.22 -15.87 10.12
C ALA A 204 -1.22 -14.35 10.40
N SER A 205 -1.26 -13.53 9.35
CA SER A 205 -1.39 -12.07 9.47
C SER A 205 -2.69 -11.67 10.15
N VAL A 206 -3.82 -12.20 9.68
CA VAL A 206 -5.14 -11.97 10.28
C VAL A 206 -5.15 -12.44 11.73
N TYR A 207 -4.58 -13.61 12.02
CA TYR A 207 -4.51 -14.14 13.37
C TYR A 207 -3.70 -13.25 14.32
N CYS A 208 -2.54 -12.76 13.89
CA CYS A 208 -1.64 -11.99 14.75
C CYS A 208 -1.99 -10.50 14.85
N LEU A 209 -2.61 -9.93 13.81
CA LEU A 209 -2.75 -8.48 13.64
C LEU A 209 -4.19 -8.03 13.32
N GLY A 210 -5.10 -8.96 13.03
CA GLY A 210 -6.51 -8.70 12.72
C GLY A 210 -6.78 -8.18 11.31
N GLY A 211 -5.75 -7.91 10.50
CA GLY A 211 -5.88 -7.33 9.15
C GLY A 211 -5.52 -8.31 8.03
N VAL A 212 -6.37 -8.34 6.99
CA VAL A 212 -6.14 -9.14 5.76
C VAL A 212 -5.00 -8.61 4.90
N ASP A 213 -4.71 -7.30 4.98
CA ASP A 213 -3.66 -6.63 4.19
C ASP A 213 -2.38 -6.35 4.99
N ASP A 214 -2.26 -6.99 6.16
CA ASP A 214 -1.19 -6.72 7.11
C ASP A 214 0.00 -7.69 6.99
N SER A 215 0.06 -8.49 5.91
CA SER A 215 1.14 -9.45 5.66
C SER A 215 2.53 -8.81 5.73
N GLY A 216 2.68 -7.58 5.21
CA GLY A 216 3.95 -6.84 5.33
C GLY A 216 4.31 -6.44 6.77
N LYS A 217 3.32 -6.31 7.66
CA LYS A 217 3.55 -6.08 9.10
C LYS A 217 3.89 -7.38 9.81
N LEU A 218 3.28 -8.51 9.42
CA LEU A 218 3.67 -9.82 9.94
C LEU A 218 5.14 -10.10 9.66
N MET A 219 5.61 -9.79 8.44
CA MET A 219 7.02 -9.83 8.07
C MET A 219 7.89 -8.93 8.96
N GLY A 220 7.41 -7.71 9.26
CA GLY A 220 8.11 -6.78 10.16
C GLY A 220 8.10 -7.21 11.64
N LEU A 221 7.11 -8.00 12.06
CA LEU A 221 6.99 -8.52 13.42
C LEU A 221 7.92 -9.74 13.64
N ALA A 222 8.16 -10.54 12.60
CA ALA A 222 8.91 -11.79 12.68
C ALA A 222 10.30 -11.67 13.37
N PRO A 223 11.13 -10.64 13.13
CA PRO A 223 12.43 -10.51 13.82
C PRO A 223 12.37 -10.36 15.34
N TYR A 224 11.21 -10.02 15.91
CA TYR A 224 11.02 -9.96 17.37
C TYR A 224 10.71 -11.33 17.99
N GLY A 225 10.41 -12.35 17.19
CA GLY A 225 10.09 -13.68 17.68
C GLY A 225 11.33 -14.45 18.09
N ARG A 226 11.15 -15.41 19.00
CA ARG A 226 12.23 -16.26 19.52
C ARG A 226 12.31 -17.56 18.74
N PRO A 227 13.51 -18.00 18.33
CA PRO A 227 13.67 -19.27 17.63
C PRO A 227 13.32 -20.46 18.53
N GLY A 228 12.75 -21.50 17.92
CA GLY A 228 12.55 -22.80 18.56
C GLY A 228 11.36 -22.91 19.52
N VAL A 229 10.53 -21.86 19.65
CA VAL A 229 9.26 -21.87 20.43
C VAL A 229 8.23 -22.78 19.78
N TYR A 230 8.01 -22.62 18.47
CA TYR A 230 7.19 -23.50 17.65
C TYR A 230 8.11 -24.27 16.69
N ARG A 231 7.85 -25.57 16.52
CA ARG A 231 8.69 -26.49 15.73
C ARG A 231 7.89 -27.42 14.83
N ASP A 232 6.56 -27.32 14.86
CA ASP A 232 5.69 -28.09 14.00
C ASP A 232 5.96 -27.70 12.53
N ASP A 233 5.99 -28.68 11.63
CA ASP A 233 6.09 -28.42 10.19
C ASP A 233 4.77 -27.87 9.68
N ILE A 234 4.77 -26.62 9.22
CA ILE A 234 3.56 -26.02 8.63
C ILE A 234 3.27 -26.65 7.27
N PHE A 235 4.34 -26.97 6.53
CA PHE A 235 4.24 -27.49 5.18
C PHE A 235 4.83 -28.90 5.08
N GLU A 236 4.04 -29.82 4.53
CA GLU A 236 4.57 -31.04 3.92
C GLU A 236 5.10 -30.67 2.51
N LEU A 237 6.37 -31.01 2.25
CA LEU A 237 7.04 -30.76 0.98
C LEU A 237 7.27 -32.10 0.27
N ARG A 238 6.68 -32.28 -0.91
CA ARG A 238 6.89 -33.49 -1.73
C ARG A 238 6.76 -33.19 -3.22
N ASP A 239 7.56 -33.85 -4.03
CA ASP A 239 7.49 -33.81 -5.50
C ASP A 239 7.43 -32.39 -6.10
N GLY A 240 8.18 -31.44 -5.50
CA GLY A 240 8.18 -30.04 -5.94
C GLY A 240 6.92 -29.24 -5.60
N ARG A 241 6.04 -29.80 -4.77
CA ARG A 241 4.77 -29.21 -4.33
C ARG A 241 4.79 -28.99 -2.82
N VAL A 242 3.86 -28.14 -2.38
CA VAL A 242 3.71 -27.69 -0.99
C VAL A 242 2.28 -27.97 -0.54
N PHE A 243 2.13 -28.58 0.63
CA PHE A 243 0.84 -28.91 1.23
C PHE A 243 0.80 -28.35 2.66
N VAL A 244 -0.20 -27.54 2.96
CA VAL A 244 -0.44 -27.02 4.30
C VAL A 244 -0.92 -28.14 5.22
N ASN A 245 -0.22 -28.34 6.33
CA ASN A 245 -0.68 -29.11 7.48
C ASN A 245 -1.64 -28.23 8.30
N TYR A 246 -2.74 -28.81 8.79
CA TYR A 246 -3.80 -28.04 9.47
C TYR A 246 -3.91 -28.32 10.96
N ASP A 247 -3.38 -29.44 11.46
CA ASP A 247 -3.63 -29.89 12.82
C ASP A 247 -3.07 -28.93 13.88
N TRP A 248 -1.98 -28.22 13.56
CA TRP A 248 -1.42 -27.19 14.44
C TRP A 248 -2.31 -25.95 14.54
N MET A 249 -3.11 -25.59 13.52
CA MET A 249 -3.94 -24.38 13.50
C MET A 249 -5.01 -24.39 14.60
N ALA A 250 -5.49 -25.58 14.97
CA ALA A 250 -6.48 -25.77 16.02
C ALA A 250 -5.99 -25.34 17.42
N ARG A 251 -4.66 -25.37 17.64
CA ARG A 251 -4.03 -25.08 18.94
C ARG A 251 -3.94 -23.59 19.24
N PHE A 252 -4.15 -22.74 18.23
CA PHE A 252 -4.00 -21.31 18.31
C PHE A 252 -5.36 -20.65 18.57
N ASP A 253 -5.79 -20.57 19.83
CA ASP A 253 -7.13 -20.10 20.25
C ASP A 253 -7.21 -18.62 20.68
N ARG A 254 -6.09 -17.91 20.63
CA ARG A 254 -5.96 -16.47 20.91
C ARG A 254 -5.71 -15.63 19.63
N PRO A 255 -6.70 -15.49 18.72
CA PRO A 255 -6.58 -14.55 17.62
C PRO A 255 -6.51 -13.12 18.18
N TYR A 256 -6.00 -12.18 17.39
CA TYR A 256 -5.93 -10.77 17.71
C TYR A 256 -7.28 -10.22 18.22
N ARG A 257 -7.27 -9.61 19.42
CA ARG A 257 -8.47 -9.04 20.09
C ARG A 257 -8.43 -7.51 20.23
N GLY A 258 -7.49 -6.84 19.56
CA GLY A 258 -7.30 -5.40 19.64
C GLY A 258 -5.89 -5.00 20.09
N GLN A 259 -5.63 -3.70 20.04
CA GLN A 259 -4.28 -3.17 20.24
C GLN A 259 -3.73 -3.43 21.65
N ASP A 260 -4.58 -3.37 22.69
CA ASP A 260 -4.16 -3.58 24.08
C ASP A 260 -3.82 -5.05 24.35
N ASP A 261 -4.58 -5.99 23.78
CA ASP A 261 -4.26 -7.42 23.82
C ASP A 261 -2.95 -7.71 23.06
N PHE A 262 -2.80 -7.13 21.87
CA PHE A 262 -1.57 -7.28 21.09
C PHE A 262 -0.34 -6.79 21.85
N LYS A 263 -0.40 -5.61 22.46
CA LYS A 263 0.72 -5.08 23.27
C LYS A 263 1.03 -5.98 24.46
N SER A 264 0.00 -6.43 25.17
CA SER A 264 0.16 -7.28 26.36
C SER A 264 0.72 -8.67 26.03
N ASN A 265 0.56 -9.13 24.78
CA ASN A 265 0.98 -10.46 24.32
C ASN A 265 1.89 -10.37 23.09
N PHE A 266 2.65 -9.28 22.98
CA PHE A 266 3.46 -8.98 21.79
C PHE A 266 4.37 -10.14 21.43
N GLN A 267 5.06 -10.72 22.43
CA GLN A 267 5.98 -11.82 22.21
C GLN A 267 5.29 -13.10 21.68
N TYR A 268 4.06 -13.38 22.11
CA TYR A 268 3.30 -14.53 21.62
C TYR A 268 3.05 -14.42 20.11
N TYR A 269 2.58 -13.25 19.66
CA TYR A 269 2.36 -12.99 18.23
C TYR A 269 3.68 -12.93 17.45
N ALA A 270 4.74 -12.38 18.05
CA ALA A 270 6.06 -12.34 17.44
C ALA A 270 6.68 -13.73 17.23
N ASP A 271 6.54 -14.63 18.20
CA ASP A 271 7.02 -16.02 18.11
C ASP A 271 6.29 -16.78 16.97
N ILE A 272 4.99 -16.54 16.80
CA ILE A 272 4.21 -17.10 15.68
C ILE A 272 4.70 -16.51 14.34
N ALA A 273 4.85 -15.19 14.27
CA ALA A 273 5.32 -14.52 13.05
C ALA A 273 6.71 -15.02 12.61
N PHE A 274 7.63 -15.21 13.56
CA PHE A 274 8.95 -15.78 13.31
C PHE A 274 8.85 -17.18 12.72
N TRP A 275 8.09 -18.07 13.37
CA TRP A 275 7.93 -19.45 12.94
C TRP A 275 7.30 -19.56 11.55
N VAL A 276 6.20 -18.85 11.31
CA VAL A 276 5.51 -18.84 10.01
C VAL A 276 6.42 -18.28 8.91
N GLN A 277 7.16 -17.21 9.17
CA GLN A 277 8.10 -16.63 8.21
C GLN A 277 9.18 -17.64 7.80
N ARG A 278 9.76 -18.37 8.77
CA ARG A 278 10.78 -19.41 8.47
C ARG A 278 10.23 -20.57 7.66
N GLU A 279 9.02 -21.01 7.96
CA GLU A 279 8.37 -22.10 7.23
C GLU A 279 7.96 -21.70 5.80
N VAL A 280 7.52 -20.46 5.59
CA VAL A 280 7.26 -19.91 4.25
C VAL A 280 8.54 -19.81 3.44
N GLU A 281 9.65 -19.35 4.02
CA GLU A 281 10.93 -19.34 3.33
C GLU A 281 11.38 -20.75 2.91
N ARG A 282 11.20 -21.75 3.79
CA ARG A 282 11.51 -23.16 3.49
C ARG A 282 10.67 -23.69 2.33
N ALA A 283 9.36 -23.43 2.36
CA ALA A 283 8.45 -23.84 1.28
C ALA A 283 8.75 -23.15 -0.05
N LEU A 284 9.08 -21.85 -0.02
CA LEU A 284 9.43 -21.10 -1.22
C LEU A 284 10.69 -21.63 -1.89
N LEU A 285 11.77 -21.87 -1.15
CA LEU A 285 13.00 -22.44 -1.70
C LEU A 285 12.75 -23.80 -2.35
N HIS A 286 11.97 -24.68 -1.70
CA HIS A 286 11.61 -25.98 -2.29
C HIS A 286 10.85 -25.85 -3.61
N VAL A 287 9.92 -24.89 -3.71
CA VAL A 287 9.21 -24.62 -4.97
C VAL A 287 10.20 -24.10 -6.01
N VAL A 288 10.98 -23.07 -5.69
CA VAL A 288 11.95 -22.44 -6.59
C VAL A 288 12.95 -23.45 -7.14
N ASP A 289 13.56 -24.26 -6.28
CA ASP A 289 14.54 -25.27 -6.68
C ASP A 289 13.93 -26.30 -7.62
N HIS A 290 12.73 -26.81 -7.32
CA HIS A 290 12.07 -27.74 -8.22
C HIS A 290 11.69 -27.09 -9.55
N ARG A 291 11.26 -25.81 -9.55
CA ARG A 291 10.95 -25.10 -10.80
C ARG A 291 12.21 -24.92 -11.64
N TYR A 292 13.35 -24.61 -11.04
CA TYR A 292 14.64 -24.57 -11.74
C TYR A 292 14.93 -25.89 -12.47
N GLU A 293 14.72 -27.05 -11.84
CA GLU A 293 14.95 -28.35 -12.49
C GLU A 293 14.04 -28.60 -13.71
N LEU A 294 12.86 -27.97 -13.76
CA LEU A 294 11.93 -28.11 -14.89
C LEU A 294 12.31 -27.24 -16.09
N TYR A 295 12.88 -26.06 -15.85
CA TYR A 295 13.40 -25.17 -16.89
C TYR A 295 14.58 -24.37 -16.32
N PRO A 296 15.81 -24.91 -16.44
CA PRO A 296 17.00 -24.20 -15.97
C PRO A 296 17.19 -22.90 -16.73
N SER A 297 17.41 -21.81 -16.01
CA SER A 297 17.75 -20.50 -16.59
C SER A 297 18.73 -19.78 -15.70
N LYS A 298 19.53 -18.89 -16.30
CA LYS A 298 20.37 -17.95 -15.53
C LYS A 298 19.49 -16.98 -14.73
N ASN A 299 18.39 -16.54 -15.32
CA ASN A 299 17.60 -15.42 -14.84
C ASN A 299 16.23 -15.89 -14.34
N LEU A 300 15.77 -15.35 -13.21
CA LEU A 300 14.41 -15.55 -12.71
C LEU A 300 13.69 -14.21 -12.63
N ALA A 301 12.55 -14.09 -13.31
CA ALA A 301 11.57 -13.05 -13.04
C ALA A 301 10.47 -13.59 -12.11
N TYR A 302 10.11 -12.86 -11.05
CA TYR A 302 9.22 -13.35 -9.99
C TYR A 302 8.09 -12.35 -9.69
N ALA A 303 6.86 -12.85 -9.65
CA ALA A 303 5.64 -12.10 -9.33
C ALA A 303 4.61 -12.94 -8.54
N GLY A 304 3.42 -12.38 -8.31
CA GLY A 304 2.41 -12.87 -7.38
C GLY A 304 2.61 -12.28 -5.98
N GLY A 305 1.55 -12.16 -5.18
CA GLY A 305 1.58 -11.42 -3.92
C GLY A 305 2.65 -11.89 -2.92
N VAL A 306 3.07 -13.16 -3.00
CA VAL A 306 4.12 -13.73 -2.14
C VAL A 306 5.51 -13.16 -2.48
N ALA A 307 5.74 -12.72 -3.72
CA ALA A 307 6.98 -12.09 -4.14
C ALA A 307 7.23 -10.73 -3.47
N LEU A 308 6.25 -10.17 -2.74
CA LEU A 308 6.45 -8.99 -1.90
C LEU A 308 7.19 -9.28 -0.57
N ASN A 309 7.50 -10.56 -0.27
CA ASN A 309 8.24 -10.97 0.92
C ASN A 309 9.76 -10.78 0.72
N ALA A 310 10.26 -9.60 1.07
CA ALA A 310 11.66 -9.22 0.87
C ALA A 310 12.67 -10.10 1.64
N VAL A 311 12.25 -10.71 2.76
CA VAL A 311 13.10 -11.61 3.55
C VAL A 311 13.29 -12.93 2.79
N ALA A 312 12.21 -13.51 2.27
CA ALA A 312 12.28 -14.71 1.44
C ALA A 312 13.03 -14.47 0.12
N ASN A 313 12.83 -13.31 -0.51
CA ASN A 313 13.52 -12.95 -1.76
C ASN A 313 15.05 -12.94 -1.60
N ARG A 314 15.56 -12.44 -0.45
CA ARG A 314 17.00 -12.50 -0.16
C ARG A 314 17.50 -13.94 -0.12
N ARG A 315 16.73 -14.85 0.48
CA ARG A 315 17.11 -16.27 0.53
C ARG A 315 17.10 -16.90 -0.87
N ILE A 316 16.09 -16.60 -1.69
CA ILE A 316 16.04 -17.06 -3.08
C ILE A 316 17.27 -16.58 -3.86
N LEU A 317 17.65 -15.30 -3.71
CA LEU A 317 18.82 -14.73 -4.36
C LEU A 317 20.13 -15.44 -3.98
N LEU A 318 20.29 -15.82 -2.71
CA LEU A 318 21.55 -16.37 -2.20
C LEU A 318 21.63 -17.90 -2.25
N GLU A 319 20.51 -18.60 -2.14
CA GLU A 319 20.46 -20.05 -1.91
C GLU A 319 19.97 -20.83 -3.15
N SER A 320 19.29 -20.17 -4.11
CA SER A 320 18.81 -20.86 -5.31
C SER A 320 19.89 -20.98 -6.40
N LYS A 321 19.58 -21.75 -7.45
CA LYS A 321 20.48 -21.94 -8.61
C LYS A 321 20.37 -20.84 -9.68
N PHE A 322 19.46 -19.89 -9.52
CA PHE A 322 19.37 -18.72 -10.40
C PHE A 322 20.50 -17.73 -10.06
N GLN A 323 21.10 -17.13 -11.08
CA GLN A 323 22.19 -16.17 -10.89
C GLN A 323 21.66 -14.74 -10.79
N ASP A 324 20.66 -14.41 -11.60
CA ASP A 324 20.04 -13.08 -11.62
C ASP A 324 18.57 -13.19 -11.23
N LEU A 325 18.12 -12.28 -10.37
CA LEU A 325 16.75 -12.25 -9.86
C LEU A 325 16.13 -10.88 -10.11
N TYR A 326 14.98 -10.87 -10.79
CA TYR A 326 14.11 -9.71 -10.91
C TYR A 326 12.79 -9.99 -10.19
N ILE A 327 12.43 -9.13 -9.25
CA ILE A 327 11.12 -9.16 -8.59
C ILE A 327 10.33 -7.94 -9.06
N GLN A 328 9.13 -8.17 -9.58
CA GLN A 328 8.24 -7.10 -10.01
C GLN A 328 7.89 -6.18 -8.82
N PRO A 329 8.16 -4.85 -8.84
CA PRO A 329 7.89 -3.99 -7.68
C PRO A 329 6.41 -3.94 -7.26
N ALA A 330 5.52 -4.07 -8.24
CA ALA A 330 4.08 -4.28 -8.03
C ALA A 330 3.72 -5.75 -8.25
N ALA A 331 4.38 -6.68 -7.56
CA ALA A 331 4.19 -8.12 -7.78
C ALA A 331 2.81 -8.65 -7.38
N GLY A 332 2.06 -7.95 -6.52
CA GLY A 332 0.70 -8.32 -6.16
C GLY A 332 -0.29 -8.00 -7.28
N ASP A 333 -1.59 -8.09 -6.97
CA ASP A 333 -2.66 -7.88 -7.95
C ASP A 333 -2.67 -6.47 -8.55
N ASN A 334 -2.04 -5.51 -7.86
CA ASN A 334 -1.78 -4.18 -8.41
C ASN A 334 -0.98 -4.22 -9.72
N GLY A 335 -0.12 -5.23 -9.96
CA GLY A 335 0.67 -5.38 -11.18
C GLY A 335 -0.07 -5.96 -12.39
N LEU A 336 -1.29 -6.45 -12.24
CA LEU A 336 -2.00 -7.18 -13.31
C LEU A 336 -2.21 -6.32 -14.56
N ALA A 337 -2.50 -5.02 -14.39
CA ALA A 337 -2.69 -4.11 -15.50
C ALA A 337 -1.44 -4.01 -16.40
N ILE A 338 -0.24 -4.02 -15.81
CA ILE A 338 1.03 -4.01 -16.57
C ILE A 338 1.12 -5.28 -17.42
N GLY A 339 0.82 -6.44 -16.81
CA GLY A 339 0.83 -7.73 -17.50
C GLY A 339 -0.17 -7.82 -18.64
N CYS A 340 -1.40 -7.34 -18.43
CA CYS A 340 -2.40 -7.25 -19.48
C CYS A 340 -1.91 -6.39 -20.66
N ALA A 341 -1.30 -5.24 -20.39
CA ALA A 341 -0.82 -4.36 -21.45
C ALA A 341 0.31 -5.02 -22.27
N TYR A 342 1.30 -5.63 -21.60
CA TYR A 342 2.39 -6.34 -22.28
C TYR A 342 1.92 -7.60 -23.02
N TYR A 343 0.95 -8.34 -22.50
CA TYR A 343 0.32 -9.44 -23.22
C TYR A 343 -0.33 -8.95 -24.52
N GLY A 344 -1.08 -7.84 -24.45
CA GLY A 344 -1.69 -7.22 -25.62
C GLY A 344 -0.65 -6.83 -26.67
N TRP A 345 0.43 -6.18 -26.25
CA TRP A 345 1.51 -5.79 -27.15
C TRP A 345 2.22 -6.99 -27.80
N MET A 346 2.64 -7.96 -26.99
CA MET A 346 3.50 -9.06 -27.44
C MET A 346 2.72 -10.19 -28.10
N SER A 347 1.67 -10.69 -27.43
CA SER A 347 0.95 -11.88 -27.88
C SER A 347 -0.21 -11.58 -28.81
N VAL A 348 -0.96 -10.51 -28.57
CA VAL A 348 -2.16 -10.19 -29.38
C VAL A 348 -1.78 -9.39 -30.63
N LEU A 349 -0.92 -8.39 -30.49
CA LEU A 349 -0.46 -7.58 -31.63
C LEU A 349 0.81 -8.14 -32.31
N GLY A 350 1.46 -9.16 -31.72
CA GLY A 350 2.64 -9.80 -32.30
C GLY A 350 3.87 -8.89 -32.40
N ARG A 351 4.00 -7.92 -31.48
CA ARG A 351 5.07 -6.91 -31.51
C ARG A 351 6.21 -7.26 -30.55
N GLU A 352 7.42 -6.86 -30.92
CA GLU A 352 8.61 -7.09 -30.09
C GLU A 352 8.54 -6.32 -28.78
N ARG A 353 8.93 -6.98 -27.68
CA ARG A 353 9.07 -6.36 -26.37
C ARG A 353 10.13 -5.26 -26.42
N ARG A 354 9.80 -4.07 -25.96
CA ARG A 354 10.81 -3.03 -25.66
C ARG A 354 11.35 -3.29 -24.27
N ARG A 355 12.68 -3.41 -24.15
CA ARG A 355 13.33 -3.59 -22.85
C ARG A 355 13.00 -2.40 -21.95
N HIS A 356 12.59 -2.71 -20.72
CA HIS A 356 12.32 -1.70 -19.69
C HIS A 356 13.61 -1.08 -19.18
N ASP A 357 13.55 0.18 -18.76
CA ASP A 357 14.68 0.95 -18.19
C ASP A 357 14.90 0.69 -16.68
N GLY A 358 14.19 -0.28 -16.10
CA GLY A 358 14.19 -0.55 -14.66
C GLY A 358 13.44 0.46 -13.79
N SER A 359 12.84 1.53 -14.31
CA SER A 359 12.03 2.46 -13.50
C SER A 359 10.73 1.80 -13.03
N SER A 360 10.18 2.26 -11.90
CA SER A 360 8.79 1.97 -11.49
C SER A 360 7.94 3.23 -11.46
N SER A 361 8.45 4.36 -11.95
CA SER A 361 7.85 5.68 -11.79
C SER A 361 6.90 5.98 -12.95
N PHE A 362 5.70 5.41 -12.88
CA PHE A 362 4.73 5.40 -13.99
C PHE A 362 3.56 6.38 -13.84
N GLY A 363 3.42 7.07 -12.71
CA GLY A 363 2.40 8.12 -12.58
C GLY A 363 2.64 9.28 -13.55
N ARG A 364 1.67 10.19 -13.61
CA ARG A 364 1.74 11.39 -14.44
C ARG A 364 2.70 12.42 -13.85
N VAL A 365 3.22 13.28 -14.70
CA VAL A 365 3.99 14.46 -14.30
C VAL A 365 3.01 15.60 -14.04
N TYR A 366 3.26 16.37 -12.98
CA TYR A 366 2.56 17.62 -12.69
C TYR A 366 3.51 18.77 -13.04
N SER A 367 3.06 19.74 -13.83
CA SER A 367 3.90 20.87 -14.20
C SER A 367 4.14 21.80 -13.01
N THR A 368 5.25 22.54 -13.04
CA THR A 368 5.56 23.60 -12.05
C THR A 368 4.40 24.58 -11.89
N THR A 369 3.68 24.90 -12.97
CA THR A 369 2.46 25.74 -12.93
C THR A 369 1.34 25.09 -12.12
N GLN A 370 1.02 23.81 -12.36
CA GLN A 370 -0.02 23.09 -11.61
C GLN A 370 0.34 22.96 -10.12
N VAL A 371 1.64 22.79 -9.81
CA VAL A 371 2.14 22.77 -8.43
C VAL A 371 1.97 24.15 -7.78
N ALA A 372 2.40 25.22 -8.45
CA ALA A 372 2.27 26.59 -7.95
C ALA A 372 0.81 26.99 -7.73
N GLU A 373 -0.11 26.61 -8.63
CA GLU A 373 -1.56 26.80 -8.46
C GLU A 373 -2.07 26.10 -7.19
N SER A 374 -1.71 24.82 -7.00
CA SER A 374 -2.12 24.04 -5.83
C SER A 374 -1.57 24.63 -4.51
N LEU A 375 -0.36 25.17 -4.53
CA LEU A 375 0.22 25.88 -3.38
C LEU A 375 -0.47 27.22 -3.13
N GLY A 376 -0.81 27.95 -4.19
CA GLY A 376 -1.53 29.22 -4.16
C GLY A 376 -2.92 29.11 -3.53
N GLU A 377 -3.62 28.01 -3.76
CA GLU A 377 -4.91 27.71 -3.11
C GLU A 377 -4.82 27.65 -1.58
N ARG A 378 -3.62 27.41 -1.03
CA ARG A 378 -3.35 27.27 0.41
C ARG A 378 -2.34 28.31 0.94
N ALA A 379 -2.14 29.42 0.22
CA ALA A 379 -1.15 30.46 0.55
C ALA A 379 -1.43 31.18 1.88
N GLU A 380 -2.65 31.05 2.43
CA GLU A 380 -3.03 31.58 3.74
C GLU A 380 -2.35 30.85 4.90
N VAL A 381 -2.04 29.56 4.72
CA VAL A 381 -1.39 28.71 5.74
C VAL A 381 0.01 28.21 5.33
N LEU A 382 0.43 28.46 4.09
CA LEU A 382 1.73 28.04 3.56
C LEU A 382 2.64 29.23 3.27
N GLU A 383 3.93 29.01 3.48
CA GLU A 383 5.01 29.83 2.95
C GLU A 383 5.80 28.96 1.98
N PHE A 384 5.98 29.41 0.75
CA PHE A 384 6.70 28.64 -0.27
C PHE A 384 7.51 29.56 -1.15
N ALA A 385 8.66 29.06 -1.59
CA ALA A 385 9.54 29.71 -2.54
C ALA A 385 10.13 28.68 -3.49
N GLU A 386 10.40 29.09 -4.72
CA GLU A 386 11.15 28.29 -5.68
C GLU A 386 12.63 28.30 -5.27
N ALA A 387 13.22 27.11 -5.14
CA ALA A 387 14.63 26.95 -4.79
C ALA A 387 15.51 27.13 -6.03
N ALA A 388 16.62 27.85 -5.89
CA ALA A 388 17.60 27.98 -6.97
C ALA A 388 18.24 26.62 -7.33
N ASP A 389 18.44 25.78 -6.32
CA ASP A 389 18.81 24.38 -6.45
C ASP A 389 18.09 23.58 -5.35
N VAL A 390 16.99 22.94 -5.73
CA VAL A 390 16.13 22.19 -4.80
C VAL A 390 16.88 21.01 -4.16
N VAL A 391 17.86 20.43 -4.84
CA VAL A 391 18.64 19.30 -4.35
C VAL A 391 19.59 19.77 -3.25
N GLU A 392 20.36 20.82 -3.50
CA GLU A 392 21.30 21.38 -2.53
C GLU A 392 20.60 21.95 -1.29
N GLU A 393 19.49 22.67 -1.47
CA GLU A 393 18.72 23.21 -0.35
C GLU A 393 18.10 22.07 0.49
N THR A 394 17.52 21.06 -0.16
CA THR A 394 16.94 19.91 0.56
C THR A 394 18.02 19.12 1.32
N ALA A 395 19.18 18.88 0.71
CA ALA A 395 20.29 18.20 1.37
C ALA A 395 20.79 18.98 2.61
N ALA A 396 20.84 20.31 2.53
CA ALA A 396 21.16 21.16 3.68
C ALA A 396 20.16 20.98 4.82
N LEU A 397 18.86 21.06 4.51
CA LEU A 397 17.79 20.95 5.51
C LEU A 397 17.72 19.55 6.12
N LEU A 398 17.94 18.49 5.33
CA LEU A 398 18.07 17.12 5.85
C LEU A 398 19.28 16.98 6.79
N ALA A 399 20.43 17.59 6.45
CA ALA A 399 21.63 17.56 7.30
C ALA A 399 21.46 18.35 8.61
N GLU A 400 20.59 19.36 8.63
CA GLU A 400 20.11 20.03 9.86
C GLU A 400 19.09 19.19 10.64
N GLY A 401 18.75 18.00 10.13
CA GLY A 401 17.87 17.02 10.75
C GLY A 401 16.39 17.24 10.47
N LYS A 402 16.01 18.06 9.49
CA LYS A 402 14.60 18.28 9.13
C LYS A 402 13.99 17.04 8.49
N THR A 403 12.70 16.82 8.74
CA THR A 403 11.90 15.80 8.06
C THR A 403 11.20 16.39 6.83
N VAL A 404 11.35 15.73 5.70
CA VAL A 404 10.94 16.27 4.40
C VAL A 404 9.90 15.36 3.76
N GLY A 405 8.72 15.90 3.46
CA GLY A 405 7.84 15.33 2.44
C GLY A 405 8.42 15.63 1.07
N TRP A 406 8.72 14.61 0.28
CA TRP A 406 9.42 14.70 -1.00
C TRP A 406 8.49 14.24 -2.13
N PHE A 407 8.10 15.18 -2.99
CA PHE A 407 7.22 14.98 -4.12
C PHE A 407 7.92 15.41 -5.41
N GLN A 408 8.39 14.44 -6.20
CA GLN A 408 9.15 14.70 -7.43
C GLN A 408 8.68 13.86 -8.61
N GLY A 409 8.61 14.46 -9.79
CA GLY A 409 8.34 13.78 -11.05
C GLY A 409 7.15 12.81 -11.02
N ARG A 410 7.30 11.70 -11.74
CA ARG A 410 6.30 10.62 -11.86
C ARG A 410 6.25 9.82 -10.55
N SER A 411 5.05 9.44 -10.08
CA SER A 411 4.92 8.60 -8.89
C SER A 411 5.28 7.14 -9.18
N GLU A 412 5.74 6.46 -8.14
CA GLU A 412 6.04 5.03 -8.16
C GLU A 412 4.76 4.19 -8.25
N PHE A 413 4.82 3.11 -9.04
CA PHE A 413 3.81 2.07 -9.11
C PHE A 413 4.25 0.89 -8.25
N GLY A 414 3.41 0.47 -7.30
CA GLY A 414 3.76 -0.48 -6.25
C GLY A 414 3.55 0.07 -4.83
N PRO A 415 3.74 -0.78 -3.81
CA PRO A 415 3.46 -0.43 -2.41
C PRO A 415 4.61 0.30 -1.71
N ARG A 416 5.69 0.65 -2.43
CA ARG A 416 6.91 1.28 -1.89
C ARG A 416 7.07 2.66 -2.51
N ALA A 417 7.43 3.65 -1.68
CA ALA A 417 8.00 4.88 -2.19
C ALA A 417 9.50 4.69 -2.39
N LEU A 418 10.00 5.16 -3.51
CA LEU A 418 11.34 4.92 -4.04
C LEU A 418 11.96 6.24 -4.49
N GLY A 419 11.68 7.34 -3.79
CA GLY A 419 12.30 8.64 -4.08
C GLY A 419 11.42 9.63 -4.85
N HIS A 420 10.13 9.34 -5.08
CA HIS A 420 9.22 10.28 -5.78
C HIS A 420 8.01 10.71 -4.95
N ARG A 421 7.47 9.83 -4.11
CA ARG A 421 6.40 10.16 -3.14
C ARG A 421 6.83 9.67 -1.76
N SER A 422 7.86 10.32 -1.24
CA SER A 422 8.62 9.83 -0.07
C SER A 422 8.54 10.78 1.12
N ILE A 423 8.73 10.25 2.32
CA ILE A 423 9.13 11.02 3.51
C ILE A 423 10.59 10.67 3.76
N LEU A 424 11.44 11.70 3.80
CA LEU A 424 12.88 11.60 3.93
C LEU A 424 13.34 12.16 5.27
N ALA A 425 14.37 11.53 5.84
CA ALA A 425 15.02 12.01 7.05
C ALA A 425 16.48 11.55 7.14
N ASP A 426 17.29 12.26 7.94
CA ASP A 426 18.65 11.83 8.30
C ASP A 426 18.60 10.62 9.25
N PRO A 427 19.05 9.42 8.84
CA PRO A 427 19.00 8.23 9.67
C PRO A 427 19.94 8.27 10.89
N ARG A 428 20.88 9.22 10.96
CA ARG A 428 21.81 9.40 12.08
C ARG A 428 21.17 10.14 13.26
N ARG A 429 20.06 10.83 13.04
CA ARG A 429 19.41 11.66 14.06
C ARG A 429 18.76 10.78 15.13
N PRO A 430 19.18 10.85 16.41
CA PRO A 430 18.56 10.06 17.47
C PRO A 430 17.06 10.30 17.57
N GLY A 431 16.28 9.23 17.66
CA GLY A 431 14.83 9.27 17.82
C GLY A 431 14.03 9.70 16.58
N VAL A 432 14.65 9.89 15.41
CA VAL A 432 13.91 10.30 14.21
C VAL A 432 12.91 9.23 13.76
N ARG A 433 13.24 7.94 13.93
CA ARG A 433 12.31 6.84 13.67
C ARG A 433 11.03 7.00 14.51
N ASP A 434 11.20 7.27 15.79
CA ASP A 434 10.08 7.33 16.74
C ASP A 434 9.23 8.59 16.48
N HIS A 435 9.88 9.71 16.16
CA HIS A 435 9.20 10.93 15.70
C HIS A 435 8.36 10.69 14.44
N VAL A 436 8.94 10.09 13.39
CA VAL A 436 8.21 9.80 12.14
C VAL A 436 7.07 8.80 12.39
N ASN A 437 7.29 7.75 13.18
CA ASN A 437 6.25 6.76 13.50
C ASN A 437 5.07 7.38 14.27
N ALA A 438 5.35 8.20 15.29
CA ALA A 438 4.32 8.74 16.19
C ALA A 438 3.62 9.99 15.66
N ARG A 439 4.38 10.92 15.05
CA ARG A 439 3.90 12.28 14.71
C ARG A 439 3.58 12.49 13.23
N VAL A 440 4.13 11.63 12.36
CA VAL A 440 3.90 11.70 10.91
C VAL A 440 3.02 10.54 10.42
N LYS A 441 3.34 9.32 10.84
CA LYS A 441 2.70 8.09 10.35
C LYS A 441 1.52 7.61 11.17
N SER A 442 1.51 7.94 12.47
CA SER A 442 0.57 7.43 13.47
C SER A 442 0.44 5.90 13.43
N ARG A 443 1.58 5.19 13.46
CA ARG A 443 1.64 3.72 13.35
C ARG A 443 2.47 3.07 14.47
N GLU A 444 2.47 1.74 14.49
CA GLU A 444 3.15 0.92 15.49
C GLU A 444 4.68 1.11 15.46
N ASP A 445 5.32 0.97 16.61
CA ASP A 445 6.75 1.22 16.87
C ASP A 445 7.69 0.15 16.27
N PHE A 446 7.23 -1.10 16.17
CA PHE A 446 8.03 -2.22 15.68
C PHE A 446 8.29 -2.23 14.16
N ARG A 447 7.71 -1.28 13.39
CA ARG A 447 7.91 -1.25 11.94
C ARG A 447 9.22 -0.56 11.57
N PRO A 448 10.13 -1.24 10.86
CA PRO A 448 11.35 -0.61 10.38
C PRO A 448 11.05 0.41 9.28
N PHE A 449 11.95 1.38 9.13
CA PHE A 449 12.09 2.16 7.90
C PHE A 449 13.18 1.57 7.01
N ALA A 450 13.22 2.04 5.76
CA ALA A 450 14.16 1.56 4.77
C ALA A 450 15.22 2.63 4.49
N PRO A 451 16.50 2.28 4.34
CA PRO A 451 17.49 3.18 3.79
C PRO A 451 17.40 3.24 2.25
N ALA A 452 17.54 4.44 1.70
CA ALA A 452 17.97 4.65 0.33
C ALA A 452 19.46 5.01 0.32
N VAL A 453 20.22 4.39 -0.58
CA VAL A 453 21.68 4.50 -0.68
C VAL A 453 22.11 4.56 -2.14
N VAL A 454 23.20 5.25 -2.42
CA VAL A 454 23.82 5.19 -3.74
C VAL A 454 24.38 3.78 -3.98
N GLU A 455 24.08 3.20 -5.14
CA GLU A 455 24.37 1.77 -5.41
C GLU A 455 25.84 1.40 -5.24
N GLU A 456 26.77 2.18 -5.79
CA GLU A 456 28.22 1.92 -5.70
C GLU A 456 28.76 1.96 -4.26
N ASP A 457 28.05 2.63 -3.35
CA ASP A 457 28.40 2.72 -1.94
C ASP A 457 27.68 1.67 -1.07
N ALA A 458 26.69 0.96 -1.60
CA ALA A 458 25.82 0.08 -0.81
C ALA A 458 26.63 -0.98 -0.04
N ALA A 459 27.61 -1.62 -0.69
CA ALA A 459 28.47 -2.65 -0.10
C ALA A 459 29.36 -2.13 1.05
N ARG A 460 29.55 -0.81 1.18
CA ARG A 460 30.28 -0.19 2.31
C ARG A 460 29.46 -0.21 3.60
N TYR A 461 28.14 -0.13 3.50
CA TYR A 461 27.22 0.00 4.64
C TYR A 461 26.46 -1.28 4.92
N PHE A 462 26.18 -2.07 3.89
CA PHE A 462 25.36 -3.26 3.95
C PHE A 462 26.13 -4.49 3.44
N ASP A 463 25.79 -5.66 3.96
CA ASP A 463 26.29 -6.94 3.46
C ASP A 463 25.47 -7.36 2.23
N CYS A 464 25.73 -6.66 1.12
CA CYS A 464 25.14 -6.89 -0.18
C CYS A 464 26.15 -6.61 -1.31
N ASP A 465 26.17 -7.48 -2.30
CA ASP A 465 26.88 -7.36 -3.58
C ASP A 465 25.91 -7.28 -4.77
N TYR A 466 24.65 -6.93 -4.48
CA TYR A 466 23.54 -6.88 -5.43
C TYR A 466 22.81 -5.53 -5.37
N ALA A 467 22.16 -5.19 -6.49
CA ALA A 467 21.24 -4.07 -6.57
C ALA A 467 19.90 -4.39 -5.90
N SER A 468 19.25 -3.38 -5.32
CA SER A 468 17.90 -3.47 -4.76
C SER A 468 17.14 -2.17 -5.00
N PRO A 469 16.82 -1.81 -6.25
CA PRO A 469 16.22 -0.51 -6.57
C PRO A 469 14.79 -0.33 -6.04
N TYR A 470 14.14 -1.41 -5.60
CA TYR A 470 12.70 -1.45 -5.34
C TYR A 470 12.31 -1.68 -3.88
N MET A 471 13.26 -1.64 -2.94
CA MET A 471 13.03 -2.02 -1.54
C MET A 471 12.33 -3.39 -1.42
N ILE A 472 12.80 -4.37 -2.19
CA ILE A 472 12.19 -5.70 -2.27
C ILE A 472 13.17 -6.83 -1.89
N LEU A 473 14.36 -6.44 -1.44
CA LEU A 473 15.38 -7.28 -0.82
C LEU A 473 15.80 -6.67 0.51
N VAL A 474 16.19 -7.52 1.46
CA VAL A 474 16.81 -7.10 2.73
C VAL A 474 18.31 -7.34 2.67
N ALA A 475 19.08 -6.62 3.50
CA ALA A 475 20.51 -6.81 3.67
C ALA A 475 20.89 -6.59 5.15
N PRO A 476 21.78 -7.42 5.74
CA PRO A 476 22.39 -7.12 7.03
C PRO A 476 23.15 -5.79 6.97
N VAL A 477 23.07 -4.98 8.02
CA VAL A 477 23.90 -3.79 8.16
C VAL A 477 25.28 -4.20 8.68
N ARG A 478 26.35 -3.67 8.08
CA ARG A 478 27.70 -3.92 8.56
C ARG A 478 27.89 -3.33 9.95
N GLN A 479 28.51 -4.10 10.85
CA GLN A 479 28.62 -3.75 12.28
C GLN A 479 29.19 -2.35 12.53
N ALA A 480 30.14 -1.89 11.70
CA ALA A 480 30.76 -0.57 11.82
C ALA A 480 29.76 0.61 11.65
N TRP A 481 28.61 0.37 11.03
CA TRP A 481 27.60 1.38 10.73
C TRP A 481 26.30 1.24 11.52
N ALA A 482 26.08 0.11 12.18
CA ALA A 482 24.81 -0.20 12.85
C ALA A 482 24.36 0.90 13.83
N SER A 483 25.28 1.47 14.61
CA SER A 483 24.98 2.59 15.53
C SER A 483 24.85 3.95 14.83
N GLY A 484 25.45 4.11 13.65
CA GLY A 484 25.41 5.36 12.89
C GLY A 484 24.11 5.57 12.14
N ILE A 485 23.37 4.50 11.82
CA ILE A 485 22.11 4.56 11.04
C ILE A 485 20.98 3.78 11.71
N GLU A 486 20.99 3.63 13.04
CA GLU A 486 20.05 2.79 13.82
C GLU A 486 18.56 3.00 13.48
N ASN A 487 18.16 4.18 13.02
CA ASN A 487 16.78 4.53 12.67
C ASN A 487 16.23 3.80 11.44
N VAL A 488 17.10 3.14 10.66
CA VAL A 488 16.74 2.31 9.50
C VAL A 488 17.14 0.83 9.68
N VAL A 489 17.64 0.46 10.86
CA VAL A 489 18.07 -0.91 11.20
C VAL A 489 16.96 -1.59 11.99
N HIS A 490 16.61 -2.81 11.59
CA HIS A 490 15.68 -3.67 12.31
C HIS A 490 16.38 -4.37 13.49
N VAL A 491 15.63 -4.95 14.41
CA VAL A 491 16.14 -5.58 15.63
C VAL A 491 17.05 -6.78 15.39
N ASP A 492 16.96 -7.41 14.22
CA ASP A 492 17.87 -8.48 13.79
C ASP A 492 19.15 -7.97 13.08
N GLY A 493 19.34 -6.65 13.03
CA GLY A 493 20.48 -6.01 12.37
C GLY A 493 20.34 -5.91 10.85
N SER A 494 19.21 -6.30 10.28
CA SER A 494 18.93 -6.17 8.85
C SER A 494 18.20 -4.87 8.52
N CYS A 495 18.17 -4.52 7.24
CA CYS A 495 17.32 -3.44 6.72
C CYS A 495 16.84 -3.78 5.31
N ARG A 496 15.79 -3.11 4.84
CA ARG A 496 15.28 -3.26 3.48
C ARG A 496 15.80 -2.12 2.62
N ILE A 497 16.78 -2.38 1.77
CA ILE A 497 17.57 -1.35 1.09
C ILE A 497 16.94 -0.91 -0.23
N GLN A 498 17.05 0.38 -0.56
CA GLN A 498 16.88 0.93 -1.90
C GLN A 498 18.24 1.35 -2.46
N THR A 499 18.72 0.71 -3.53
CA THR A 499 19.88 1.22 -4.28
C THR A 499 19.42 2.22 -5.34
N VAL A 500 20.20 3.28 -5.54
CA VAL A 500 19.87 4.37 -6.48
C VAL A 500 21.08 4.64 -7.37
N THR A 501 20.85 4.70 -8.68
CA THR A 501 21.86 5.06 -9.69
C THR A 501 21.48 6.38 -10.37
N PRO A 502 22.44 7.07 -11.03
CA PRO A 502 22.14 8.25 -11.85
C PRO A 502 21.12 7.98 -12.96
N ASP A 503 21.11 6.75 -13.50
CA ASP A 503 20.22 6.36 -14.59
C ASP A 503 18.82 6.01 -14.09
N SER A 504 18.69 5.45 -12.89
CA SER A 504 17.38 5.07 -12.33
C SER A 504 16.60 6.27 -11.83
N ASP A 505 17.26 7.20 -11.12
CA ASP A 505 16.66 8.42 -10.60
C ASP A 505 17.75 9.50 -10.40
N PRO A 506 17.99 10.36 -11.40
CA PRO A 506 19.06 11.34 -11.35
C PRO A 506 18.89 12.38 -10.25
N VAL A 507 17.64 12.79 -9.93
CA VAL A 507 17.36 13.81 -8.92
C VAL A 507 17.57 13.24 -7.53
N PHE A 508 17.05 12.04 -7.26
CA PHE A 508 17.21 11.41 -5.95
C PHE A 508 18.65 10.95 -5.71
N HIS A 509 19.34 10.46 -6.76
CA HIS A 509 20.79 10.21 -6.71
C HIS A 509 21.58 11.48 -6.37
N ALA A 510 21.27 12.61 -7.04
CA ALA A 510 21.92 13.88 -6.75
C ALA A 510 21.68 14.35 -5.30
N LEU A 511 20.48 14.12 -4.76
CA LEU A 511 20.15 14.39 -3.36
C LEU A 511 20.99 13.57 -2.39
N LEU A 512 21.12 12.26 -2.61
CA LEU A 512 21.96 11.38 -1.80
C LEU A 512 23.43 11.83 -1.82
N ARG A 513 23.96 12.23 -2.99
CA ARG A 513 25.33 12.74 -3.13
C ARG A 513 25.52 14.11 -2.49
N SER A 514 24.55 15.00 -2.59
CA SER A 514 24.61 16.30 -1.93
C SER A 514 24.56 16.14 -0.40
N PHE A 515 23.71 15.24 0.08
CA PHE A 515 23.64 14.87 1.49
C PHE A 515 24.96 14.24 1.96
N GLU A 516 25.58 13.36 1.18
CA GLU A 516 26.89 12.78 1.47
C GLU A 516 27.97 13.85 1.62
N ARG A 517 28.06 14.83 0.70
CA ARG A 517 29.06 15.91 0.80
C ARG A 517 28.96 16.70 2.12
N ARG A 518 27.76 16.77 2.69
CA ARG A 518 27.47 17.51 3.93
C ARG A 518 27.68 16.68 5.19
N THR A 519 27.50 15.36 5.09
CA THR A 519 27.34 14.49 6.26
C THR A 519 28.35 13.36 6.35
N GLY A 520 29.05 13.07 5.25
CA GLY A 520 29.88 11.88 5.07
C GLY A 520 29.09 10.58 4.87
N LEU A 521 27.76 10.65 4.69
CA LEU A 521 26.87 9.49 4.57
C LEU A 521 25.95 9.62 3.35
N PRO A 522 26.04 8.74 2.33
CA PRO A 522 25.14 8.71 1.17
C PRO A 522 23.87 7.88 1.44
N VAL A 523 23.34 7.95 2.67
CA VAL A 523 22.19 7.14 3.11
C VAL A 523 21.12 8.04 3.71
N LEU A 524 19.89 7.94 3.19
CA LEU A 524 18.71 8.61 3.75
C LEU A 524 17.69 7.57 4.22
N LEU A 525 16.98 7.88 5.30
CA LEU A 525 15.76 7.18 5.63
C LEU A 525 14.72 7.53 4.57
N ASN A 526 14.13 6.51 3.93
CA ASN A 526 13.03 6.66 2.99
C ASN A 526 11.82 5.82 3.43
N THR A 527 10.66 6.46 3.51
CA THR A 527 9.38 5.79 3.71
C THR A 527 8.30 6.40 2.83
N SER A 528 7.22 5.66 2.59
CA SER A 528 6.04 6.13 1.83
C SER A 528 5.53 7.50 2.26
N PHE A 529 5.04 8.34 1.35
CA PHE A 529 4.40 9.61 1.72
C PHE A 529 2.89 9.42 1.96
N ASN A 530 2.56 8.95 3.17
CA ASN A 530 1.21 8.67 3.65
C ASN A 530 1.18 8.44 5.17
N ARG A 531 -0.01 8.21 5.75
CA ARG A 531 -0.20 7.76 7.15
C ARG A 531 -0.88 6.38 7.18
N ARG A 532 -0.97 5.79 8.38
CA ARG A 532 -1.69 4.53 8.59
C ARG A 532 -3.10 4.59 7.98
N GLY A 533 -3.45 3.57 7.21
CA GLY A 533 -4.76 3.43 6.56
C GLY A 533 -4.94 4.24 5.27
N MET A 534 -3.95 5.05 4.86
CA MET A 534 -4.04 5.84 3.63
C MET A 534 -3.06 5.36 2.54
N PRO A 535 -3.44 5.41 1.26
CA PRO A 535 -2.54 5.21 0.12
C PRO A 535 -1.43 6.28 0.05
N ILE A 536 -0.34 6.01 -0.67
CA ILE A 536 0.70 7.02 -1.01
C ILE A 536 0.04 8.18 -1.76
N VAL A 537 0.43 9.43 -1.46
CA VAL A 537 -0.10 10.61 -2.17
C VAL A 537 0.25 10.58 -3.66
N GLU A 538 -0.67 11.03 -4.50
CA GLU A 538 -0.53 11.08 -5.96
C GLU A 538 -0.44 12.52 -6.47
N THR A 539 -1.36 13.39 -6.04
CA THR A 539 -1.48 14.77 -6.54
C THR A 539 -0.80 15.80 -5.62
N PRO A 540 -0.42 16.99 -6.13
CA PRO A 540 0.06 18.10 -5.31
C PRO A 540 -0.91 18.46 -4.19
N ALA A 541 -2.20 18.56 -4.47
CA ALA A 541 -3.23 18.83 -3.47
C ALA A 541 -3.24 17.78 -2.34
N GLN A 542 -3.08 16.49 -2.67
CA GLN A 542 -3.00 15.43 -1.67
C GLN A 542 -1.71 15.55 -0.82
N ALA A 543 -0.58 15.87 -1.43
CA ALA A 543 0.69 16.08 -0.73
C ALA A 543 0.63 17.28 0.22
N ILE A 544 0.05 18.40 -0.22
CA ILE A 544 -0.18 19.61 0.58
C ILE A 544 -1.12 19.32 1.75
N SER A 545 -2.25 18.65 1.49
CA SER A 545 -3.20 18.28 2.54
C SER A 545 -2.55 17.40 3.59
N PHE A 546 -1.80 16.38 3.16
CA PHE A 546 -1.06 15.52 4.06
C PHE A 546 -0.02 16.29 4.88
N PHE A 547 0.77 17.15 4.23
CA PHE A 547 1.78 17.98 4.88
C PHE A 547 1.16 18.83 5.99
N LEU A 548 0.02 19.46 5.74
CA LEU A 548 -0.69 20.28 6.72
C LEU A 548 -1.22 19.47 7.91
N GLU A 549 -1.61 18.21 7.70
CA GLU A 549 -2.17 17.32 8.73
C GLU A 549 -1.15 16.63 9.65
N CYS A 550 0.16 16.67 9.34
CA CYS A 550 1.19 15.94 10.11
C CYS A 550 2.35 16.84 10.58
N GLU A 551 3.22 16.35 11.47
CA GLU A 551 4.36 17.15 11.98
C GLU A 551 5.62 17.07 11.11
N LEU A 552 5.49 17.03 9.77
CA LEU A 552 6.64 17.19 8.88
C LEU A 552 7.17 18.62 8.95
N ASP A 553 8.49 18.80 8.96
CA ASP A 553 9.12 20.12 8.96
C ASP A 553 8.91 20.86 7.63
N LEU A 554 9.02 20.13 6.52
CA LEU A 554 9.05 20.69 5.17
C LEU A 554 8.28 19.81 4.18
N LEU A 555 7.72 20.45 3.15
CA LEU A 555 7.32 19.79 1.92
C LEU A 555 8.21 20.35 0.79
N VAL A 556 8.90 19.47 0.09
CA VAL A 556 9.61 19.79 -1.14
C VAL A 556 8.83 19.17 -2.29
N ILE A 557 8.29 20.02 -3.15
CA ILE A 557 7.41 19.62 -4.25
C ILE A 557 7.83 20.32 -5.53
N ASP A 558 8.23 19.54 -6.53
CA ASP A 558 8.85 20.06 -7.76
C ASP A 558 10.04 20.97 -7.40
N ALA A 559 10.05 22.23 -7.84
CA ALA A 559 11.10 23.20 -7.51
C ALA A 559 10.85 23.98 -6.19
N PHE A 560 9.75 23.73 -5.47
CA PHE A 560 9.35 24.54 -4.31
C PHE A 560 9.75 23.92 -2.98
N VAL A 561 10.28 24.77 -2.08
CA VAL A 561 10.44 24.46 -0.66
C VAL A 561 9.31 25.13 0.12
N VAL A 562 8.51 24.32 0.80
CA VAL A 562 7.26 24.72 1.43
C VAL A 562 7.35 24.51 2.95
N ARG A 563 6.95 25.55 3.68
CA ARG A 563 6.86 25.61 5.14
C ARG A 563 5.43 25.92 5.54
N LYS A 564 5.04 25.45 6.73
CA LYS A 564 3.80 25.92 7.37
C LYS A 564 4.04 27.31 7.90
N ARG A 565 3.15 28.25 7.61
CA ARG A 565 3.18 29.55 8.29
C ARG A 565 2.99 29.30 9.79
N ALA A 566 3.76 30.01 10.60
CA ALA A 566 3.42 30.18 11.99
C ALA A 566 2.08 30.92 12.03
N LEU A 567 0.99 30.18 12.22
CA LEU A 567 -0.29 30.81 12.52
C LEU A 567 -0.06 31.63 13.81
N PRO A 568 -0.55 32.88 13.88
CA PRO A 568 -0.54 33.60 15.15
C PRO A 568 -1.15 32.67 16.20
N ALA A 569 -0.53 32.61 17.39
CA ALA A 569 -1.01 31.79 18.49
C ALA A 569 -2.53 32.00 18.57
N ARG A 570 -3.30 30.94 18.25
CA ARG A 570 -4.76 31.03 18.28
C ARG A 570 -5.10 31.55 19.67
N GLU A 571 -5.79 32.69 19.75
CA GLU A 571 -6.35 33.11 21.02
C GLU A 571 -7.16 31.93 21.57
N PRO A 572 -6.97 31.55 22.84
CA PRO A 572 -7.80 30.52 23.45
C PRO A 572 -9.26 30.92 23.22
N MET A 573 -10.03 30.03 22.58
CA MET A 573 -11.42 30.28 22.30
C MET A 573 -12.14 30.61 23.62
N ASP A 574 -12.87 31.72 23.66
CA ASP A 574 -13.69 32.07 24.81
C ASP A 574 -14.89 31.11 24.86
N VAL A 575 -14.70 29.99 25.53
CA VAL A 575 -15.72 28.96 25.76
C VAL A 575 -17.00 29.57 26.32
N THR A 576 -16.90 30.62 27.14
CA THR A 576 -18.04 31.38 27.68
C THR A 576 -18.87 32.05 26.59
N ARG A 577 -18.25 32.54 25.52
CA ARG A 577 -18.95 33.12 24.36
C ARG A 577 -19.66 32.05 23.55
N CYS A 578 -19.04 30.89 23.36
CA CYS A 578 -19.64 29.77 22.64
C CYS A 578 -20.85 29.20 23.40
N LEU A 579 -20.73 29.04 24.72
CA LEU A 579 -21.84 28.57 25.56
C LEU A 579 -23.02 29.56 25.57
N ARG A 580 -22.77 30.88 25.59
CA ARG A 580 -23.84 31.89 25.48
C ARG A 580 -24.62 31.77 24.17
N ARG A 581 -23.93 31.60 23.04
CA ARG A 581 -24.59 31.38 21.74
C ARG A 581 -25.42 30.09 21.73
N LEU A 582 -24.89 29.04 22.35
CA LEU A 582 -25.59 27.78 22.47
C LEU A 582 -26.88 27.93 23.30
N GLU A 583 -26.82 28.66 24.42
CA GLU A 583 -28.01 29.01 25.19
C GLU A 583 -29.02 29.83 24.37
N GLU A 584 -28.57 30.81 23.59
CA GLU A 584 -29.44 31.60 22.70
C GLU A 584 -30.12 30.72 21.64
N ALA A 585 -29.38 29.81 21.01
CA ALA A 585 -29.90 28.86 20.05
C ALA A 585 -30.94 27.91 20.66
N MET A 586 -30.68 27.40 21.86
CA MET A 586 -31.64 26.60 22.62
C MET A 586 -32.92 27.39 22.94
N ARG A 587 -32.80 28.67 23.33
CA ARG A 587 -33.95 29.53 23.58
C ARG A 587 -34.79 29.80 22.33
N ALA A 588 -34.14 30.07 21.20
CA ALA A 588 -34.80 30.33 19.93
C ALA A 588 -35.61 29.13 19.39
N HIS A 589 -35.23 27.91 19.78
CA HIS A 589 -35.79 26.68 19.20
C HIS A 589 -36.53 25.78 20.20
N ARG A 590 -37.00 26.33 21.33
CA ARG A 590 -37.71 25.57 22.39
C ARG A 590 -38.90 24.76 21.90
N GLY A 591 -39.66 25.27 20.93
CA GLY A 591 -40.82 24.55 20.37
C GLY A 591 -40.43 23.23 19.68
N ALA A 592 -39.25 23.17 19.07
CA ALA A 592 -38.73 21.95 18.45
C ALA A 592 -38.19 20.95 19.50
N MET A 593 -37.73 21.46 20.65
CA MET A 593 -37.19 20.63 21.75
C MET A 593 -38.29 20.05 22.66
N GLY A 594 -39.43 20.73 22.81
CA GLY A 594 -40.52 20.35 23.71
C GLY A 594 -41.16 18.97 23.47
N ALA A 595 -40.88 18.32 22.33
CA ALA A 595 -41.31 16.95 22.05
C ALA A 595 -40.27 15.87 22.43
N GLN A 596 -39.04 16.24 22.78
CA GLN A 596 -37.88 15.32 22.96
C GLN A 596 -36.97 15.70 24.15
N GLY A 597 -37.49 16.36 25.19
CA GLY A 597 -36.68 16.83 26.32
C GLY A 597 -35.83 15.74 26.98
N GLY A 598 -34.72 16.12 27.63
CA GLY A 598 -33.76 15.20 28.28
C GLY A 598 -32.44 15.89 28.63
N LEU A 599 -31.60 15.24 29.42
CA LEU A 599 -30.28 15.76 29.84
C LEU A 599 -29.18 15.24 28.90
N CYS A 600 -28.49 16.13 28.21
CA CYS A 600 -27.37 15.76 27.34
C CYS A 600 -26.04 16.28 27.89
N GLU A 601 -24.98 15.50 27.75
CA GLU A 601 -23.63 15.96 28.06
C GLU A 601 -22.84 16.29 26.80
N LEU A 602 -22.15 17.42 26.83
CA LEU A 602 -21.09 17.77 25.90
C LEU A 602 -19.74 17.67 26.62
N ARG A 603 -18.88 16.77 26.16
CA ARG A 603 -17.54 16.52 26.70
C ARG A 603 -16.48 16.94 25.70
N ILE A 604 -15.67 17.92 26.08
CA ILE A 604 -14.49 18.31 25.32
C ILE A 604 -13.26 17.68 25.99
N LYS A 605 -12.59 16.76 25.28
CA LYS A 605 -11.47 15.97 25.80
C LYS A 605 -10.36 16.90 26.32
N GLY A 606 -9.99 16.72 27.59
CA GLY A 606 -8.92 17.48 28.23
C GLY A 606 -9.30 18.89 28.69
N THR A 607 -10.56 19.30 28.57
CA THR A 607 -11.01 20.66 28.92
C THR A 607 -12.07 20.65 30.02
N SER A 608 -13.32 20.36 29.68
CA SER A 608 -14.48 20.51 30.59
C SER A 608 -15.68 19.71 30.08
N VAL A 609 -16.65 19.50 30.97
CA VAL A 609 -17.92 18.82 30.69
C VAL A 609 -19.05 19.79 30.97
N TRP A 610 -20.06 19.82 30.10
CA TRP A 610 -21.28 20.58 30.30
C TRP A 610 -22.50 19.70 30.19
N THR A 611 -23.46 19.92 31.08
CA THR A 611 -24.78 19.32 31.01
C THR A 611 -25.76 20.34 30.44
N LEU A 612 -26.43 19.96 29.35
CA LEU A 612 -27.47 20.71 28.68
C LEU A 612 -28.81 20.04 28.97
N ASP A 613 -29.70 20.78 29.61
CA ASP A 613 -31.10 20.36 29.75
C ASP A 613 -31.84 20.72 28.45
N LEU A 614 -32.57 19.78 27.84
CA LEU A 614 -33.37 20.04 26.64
C LEU A 614 -34.86 20.20 26.97
N GLY A 615 -35.20 20.30 28.26
CA GLY A 615 -36.56 20.43 28.76
C GLY A 615 -37.27 21.73 28.40
N PRO A 616 -38.61 21.76 28.53
CA PRO A 616 -39.45 22.88 28.10
C PRO A 616 -39.30 24.17 28.94
N ASP A 617 -38.85 24.06 30.19
CA ASP A 617 -38.98 25.13 31.21
C ASP A 617 -37.73 26.02 31.39
N ASN A 618 -37.03 26.34 30.31
CA ASN A 618 -35.83 27.21 30.27
C ASN A 618 -34.56 26.53 30.82
N PRO A 619 -33.79 25.84 29.98
CA PRO A 619 -32.72 24.99 30.46
C PRO A 619 -31.43 25.74 30.78
N PRO A 620 -30.82 25.52 31.96
CA PRO A 620 -29.46 25.99 32.21
C PRO A 620 -28.44 25.05 31.52
N ILE A 621 -27.45 25.61 30.84
CA ILE A 621 -26.20 24.89 30.62
C ILE A 621 -25.42 24.98 31.92
N SER A 622 -25.07 23.84 32.51
CA SER A 622 -24.30 23.79 33.74
C SER A 622 -22.94 23.15 33.50
N ALA A 623 -21.90 23.71 34.12
CA ALA A 623 -20.58 23.09 34.13
C ALA A 623 -20.62 21.85 35.04
N GLY A 624 -20.04 20.76 34.57
CA GLY A 624 -20.05 19.45 35.21
C GLY A 624 -20.90 18.42 34.47
N GLY A 625 -20.57 17.15 34.69
CA GLY A 625 -21.36 16.02 34.21
C GLY A 625 -22.55 15.72 35.13
N SER A 626 -23.57 15.09 34.57
CA SER A 626 -24.74 14.58 35.27
C SER A 626 -24.73 13.05 35.25
N ALA A 627 -24.91 12.42 36.41
CA ALA A 627 -25.03 10.97 36.50
C ALA A 627 -26.28 10.40 35.80
N ARG A 628 -27.18 11.26 35.29
CA ARG A 628 -28.45 10.90 34.65
C ARG A 628 -28.57 11.45 33.22
N SER A 629 -27.46 11.57 32.49
CA SER A 629 -27.51 12.02 31.09
C SER A 629 -28.14 10.98 30.17
N ASP A 630 -29.10 11.40 29.36
CA ASP A 630 -29.75 10.60 28.33
C ASP A 630 -28.86 10.41 27.10
N ALA A 631 -27.96 11.36 26.81
CA ALA A 631 -26.95 11.25 25.75
C ALA A 631 -25.64 11.94 26.12
N VAL A 632 -24.52 11.42 25.60
CA VAL A 632 -23.19 12.01 25.75
C VAL A 632 -22.55 12.18 24.37
N LEU A 633 -22.12 13.39 24.07
CA LEU A 633 -21.28 13.75 22.94
C LEU A 633 -19.87 14.03 23.43
N GLU A 634 -18.89 13.29 22.92
CA GLU A 634 -17.49 13.51 23.27
C GLU A 634 -16.62 13.76 22.03
N MET A 635 -15.85 14.86 22.05
CA MET A 635 -14.95 15.25 20.97
C MET A 635 -13.72 16.04 21.47
N THR A 636 -12.73 16.26 20.61
CA THR A 636 -11.59 17.14 20.93
C THR A 636 -12.01 18.61 20.93
N ASP A 637 -11.22 19.47 21.57
CA ASP A 637 -11.40 20.92 21.50
C ASP A 637 -11.35 21.41 20.04
N VAL A 638 -10.40 20.93 19.25
CA VAL A 638 -10.26 21.24 17.81
C VAL A 638 -11.52 20.87 17.03
N ASP A 639 -12.12 19.71 17.31
CA ASP A 639 -13.32 19.24 16.60
C ASP A 639 -14.58 20.00 17.01
N PHE A 640 -14.69 20.34 18.30
CA PHE A 640 -15.75 21.20 18.79
C PHE A 640 -15.68 22.58 18.13
N CYS A 641 -14.47 23.16 18.04
CA CYS A 641 -14.25 24.45 17.37
C CYS A 641 -14.72 24.40 15.91
N ARG A 642 -14.31 23.37 15.17
CA ARG A 642 -14.70 23.20 13.77
C ARG A 642 -16.21 22.99 13.61
N LEU A 643 -16.82 22.18 14.49
CA LEU A 643 -18.26 21.94 14.48
C LEU A 643 -19.05 23.24 14.68
N VAL A 644 -18.61 24.13 15.59
CA VAL A 644 -19.25 25.43 15.83
C VAL A 644 -19.04 26.40 14.66
N GLU A 645 -17.84 26.41 14.06
CA GLU A 645 -17.51 27.32 12.94
C GLU A 645 -18.18 26.91 11.62
N SER A 646 -18.34 25.61 11.35
CA SER A 646 -18.88 25.10 10.08
C SER A 646 -19.75 23.85 10.28
N PRO A 647 -20.96 24.02 10.85
CA PRO A 647 -21.69 22.90 11.42
C PRO A 647 -22.30 21.90 10.41
N ALA A 648 -22.61 22.37 9.19
CA ALA A 648 -23.31 21.57 8.18
C ALA A 648 -22.41 20.48 7.56
N GLU A 649 -21.11 20.76 7.39
CA GLU A 649 -20.14 19.86 6.74
C GLU A 649 -19.51 18.87 7.71
N LEU A 650 -19.27 19.28 8.97
CA LEU A 650 -18.43 18.51 9.87
C LEU A 650 -19.10 17.34 10.59
N THR A 651 -20.40 17.39 10.89
CA THR A 651 -20.98 16.37 11.79
C THR A 651 -20.95 14.94 11.21
N ALA A 652 -21.27 14.78 9.92
CA ALA A 652 -21.24 13.47 9.27
C ALA A 652 -19.79 12.95 9.19
N GLN A 653 -18.86 13.83 8.85
CA GLN A 653 -17.44 13.53 8.78
C GLN A 653 -16.84 13.16 10.14
N LEU A 654 -17.18 13.87 11.22
CA LEU A 654 -16.66 13.58 12.57
C LEU A 654 -17.14 12.22 13.11
N VAL A 655 -18.35 11.79 12.76
CA VAL A 655 -18.88 10.47 13.11
C VAL A 655 -18.17 9.39 12.28
N GLU A 656 -18.01 9.60 10.97
CA GLU A 656 -17.33 8.67 10.07
C GLU A 656 -15.85 8.48 10.43
N GLU A 657 -15.16 9.56 10.82
CA GLU A 657 -13.77 9.58 11.25
C GLU A 657 -13.57 9.10 12.71
N LYS A 658 -14.63 8.73 13.42
CA LYS A 658 -14.62 8.35 14.87
C LYS A 658 -14.03 9.43 15.78
N ARG A 659 -14.18 10.70 15.42
CA ARG A 659 -13.73 11.88 16.19
C ARG A 659 -14.81 12.44 17.10
N LEU A 660 -16.07 12.08 16.82
CA LEU A 660 -17.21 12.30 17.69
C LEU A 660 -17.70 10.96 18.23
N GLU A 661 -17.65 10.78 19.55
CA GLU A 661 -18.22 9.61 20.21
C GLU A 661 -19.62 9.94 20.72
N LEU A 662 -20.59 9.08 20.39
CA LEU A 662 -21.98 9.18 20.81
C LEU A 662 -22.32 8.01 21.74
N ARG A 663 -22.84 8.32 22.93
CA ARG A 663 -23.37 7.31 23.87
C ARG A 663 -24.78 7.70 24.30
N GLY A 664 -25.64 6.71 24.54
CA GLY A 664 -27.01 6.92 25.00
C GLY A 664 -28.03 7.08 23.85
N SER A 665 -29.06 7.88 24.07
CA SER A 665 -30.19 8.02 23.15
C SER A 665 -29.80 8.75 21.87
N MET A 666 -29.93 8.06 20.74
CA MET A 666 -29.65 8.61 19.41
C MET A 666 -30.53 9.82 19.08
N THR A 667 -31.77 9.84 19.57
CA THR A 667 -32.69 10.96 19.38
C THR A 667 -32.18 12.22 20.08
N HIS A 668 -31.79 12.10 21.35
CA HIS A 668 -31.26 13.23 22.12
C HIS A 668 -29.90 13.70 21.59
N ALA A 669 -29.04 12.76 21.18
CA ALA A 669 -27.76 13.07 20.54
C ALA A 669 -27.95 13.83 19.21
N ALA A 670 -28.90 13.42 18.38
CA ALA A 670 -29.24 14.10 17.13
C ALA A 670 -29.77 15.52 17.40
N THR A 671 -30.58 15.70 18.43
CA THR A 671 -31.10 17.01 18.84
C THR A 671 -29.99 17.91 19.35
N LEU A 672 -29.08 17.40 20.19
CA LEU A 672 -27.90 18.15 20.63
C LEU A 672 -27.01 18.58 19.46
N LEU A 673 -26.77 17.68 18.49
CA LEU A 673 -26.03 18.01 17.27
C LEU A 673 -26.75 19.04 16.40
N TRP A 674 -28.06 18.94 16.28
CA TRP A 674 -28.86 19.92 15.54
C TRP A 674 -28.81 21.30 16.19
N ILE A 675 -28.84 21.39 17.52
CA ILE A 675 -28.69 22.65 18.27
C ILE A 675 -27.30 23.23 18.05
N LEU A 676 -26.24 22.43 18.15
CA LEU A 676 -24.86 22.85 17.86
C LEU A 676 -24.68 23.37 16.43
N ARG A 677 -25.59 23.02 15.52
CA ARG A 677 -25.61 23.54 14.14
C ARG A 677 -26.33 24.88 13.98
N GLN A 678 -27.16 25.27 14.93
CA GLN A 678 -27.82 26.57 14.90
C GLN A 678 -26.83 27.63 15.41
N ARG A 679 -26.43 28.53 14.50
CA ARG A 679 -25.32 29.50 14.61
C ARG A 679 -25.07 30.16 15.97
#